data_AF-A0A960ALN1-F1
#
_entry.id   AF-A0A960ALN1-F1
#
_cell.length_a   1.000
_cell.length_b   1.000
_cell.length_c   1.000
_cell.angle_alpha   90.00
_cell.angle_beta   90.00
_cell.angle_gamma   90.00
#
_symmetry.space_group_name_H-M   'P 1'
#
loop_
_entity.id
_entity.type
_entity.pdbx_description
1 polymer ?
#
loop_
_entity_poly.entity_id
_entity_poly.type
_entity_poly.pdbx_seq_one_letter_code
_entity_poly.pdbx_strand_id
1 'polypeptide(L)'
;MGAPRGSKTAPDAERRDVVKVEVPVHVGASGQAWALPACRAVAGAGLAQGSLVESPALDATSREVAYRAACDAALKLGPGRHNVGLEVTVGPTPTGTPDAPAVPLDGWSLAEELLAVDLTEREDAEPPAASGHAIEARLSAADAPDGAQLLYLRLPQGPGVHVVESAAVGGVVGSDVVLRIVAHGHDRATALARLHRALSDCAVVVADSATNRPALLAAVAAEMAGSPVRPRASDPVAVLVSAVRASDSQRDTQRAAFHARAARGRPEPVDAAGVSTHLDYDGQQYSLHVFQTGPRTYRIDTGDALAEVAISRVNDFEWTVTAAGRDRHVVITSHANGCLLELDGIAHRVDRDEGTAVRAQWPGLIVSVAVTPGQDVAEGDPLVVSEAMKMESTLRAPFAGTITSVEVLPNEQVHSGAPLVLIRPESNGQAQSTLGRTKGSRVSFDGMALPETSGRPRFERVYDALRGYLLGYELDPAALSALLDEQHSFATRTSAGDTRLLTAEDDFLDLFADLGLLWRSERDSGAQSEQGVTTAREQILSYIQWLDPDRAGLPAQMRRRLAKVLAHYGVTDLRRNPGLEQAVVLLFGSQERRMQLAGVVTSILERRLRYRDLILPFVDDSTRTRYDRLTASSHDHLEYVADLARDARFRFIDEPVVEAGRAQTQARMEAHLDALAEDPNRPERAERIAALVEAPQPMRQLLLRRRMAGASKGLQAALLEIRARRWYRTRPLRDLQVVEVDGILLCHADYDFEGRSIHLVMASTPLQDVRAVGNAVAQHFADVDPGRHPIVDLMTWRDESQPNGDDLCAGVADLVGTWDLGRPIWRLDVTVTSTAADVDPEIRTQYFTFRAGEDGTLAEDHFYRNLHPMLAKRLELWRLGNFELTRLPSLEDVYLFHGVAHDNPKDHRLFALAEVRDMTVVPDSFGGAPGYPNLWRMGLQAIIAMRRARATFPERARPQANRITLFVRPPWTVPREHWSDLADMMIPLAGGAGLELVVLRTSIPQPDGTLKPTVLNVDGIITRDVTISEEPVRDDIVRPLTSYRQKVLTAQRFGVPYPFEILRMFAPQPGIVGKFLPGHFVEHDLDETGETLIPVEREPGLNSSNLVVGLLTTYTAAYPEGMTRVILLSDPTRGLGNLAEPECRIVNAALALAADMGVPVEWFAVSSGALISMESGTENMDWIALTLRRIIEFTQGGGEINIVV
;
A
#
# COMPACT_ATOMS: atom_id res chain seq x y z
N MET A 1 72.74 14.42 -21.12
CA MET A 1 74.15 14.02 -21.16
C MET A 1 74.23 12.51 -21.00
N GLY A 2 74.86 11.82 -21.94
CA GLY A 2 75.17 10.38 -21.85
C GLY A 2 74.63 9.57 -23.04
N ALA A 3 75.39 9.54 -24.13
CA ALA A 3 75.14 8.77 -25.35
C ALA A 3 75.40 7.23 -25.16
N PRO A 4 74.95 6.36 -26.09
CA PRO A 4 74.82 4.92 -25.89
C PRO A 4 76.08 4.13 -26.29
N ARG A 5 76.22 2.89 -25.80
CA ARG A 5 77.21 1.92 -26.29
C ARG A 5 76.57 0.56 -26.56
N GLY A 6 76.73 0.10 -27.81
CA GLY A 6 77.18 -1.27 -28.08
C GLY A 6 76.14 -2.27 -28.57
N SER A 7 75.82 -2.19 -29.86
CA SER A 7 75.29 -3.29 -30.66
C SER A 7 76.31 -4.46 -30.74
N LYS A 8 75.86 -5.68 -30.45
CA LYS A 8 76.44 -6.92 -30.99
C LYS A 8 75.32 -7.71 -31.66
N THR A 9 75.26 -7.61 -32.98
CA THR A 9 74.56 -8.54 -33.85
C THR A 9 75.35 -9.85 -33.90
N ALA A 10 74.72 -10.96 -33.48
CA ALA A 10 75.12 -12.31 -33.88
C ALA A 10 74.35 -12.66 -35.16
N PRO A 11 74.93 -13.42 -36.11
CA PRO A 11 74.24 -13.83 -37.33
C PRO A 11 73.16 -14.87 -37.00
N ASP A 12 72.02 -14.77 -37.67
CA ASP A 12 70.91 -15.72 -37.62
C ASP A 12 71.41 -17.16 -37.83
N ALA A 13 71.33 -17.97 -36.78
CA ALA A 13 71.24 -19.41 -36.93
C ALA A 13 69.79 -19.70 -37.36
N GLU A 14 69.60 -20.08 -38.64
CA GLU A 14 68.31 -20.57 -39.15
C GLU A 14 67.78 -21.65 -38.21
N ARG A 15 66.75 -21.30 -37.43
CA ARG A 15 66.04 -22.21 -36.55
C ARG A 15 65.31 -23.22 -37.45
N ARG A 16 65.84 -24.44 -37.51
CA ARG A 16 65.15 -25.58 -38.13
C ARG A 16 64.11 -26.07 -37.14
N ASP A 17 62.84 -25.77 -37.38
CA ASP A 17 61.74 -26.30 -36.57
C ASP A 17 61.40 -27.72 -37.07
N VAL A 18 61.60 -28.71 -36.20
CA VAL A 18 61.11 -30.08 -36.42
C VAL A 18 59.64 -30.10 -36.02
N VAL A 19 58.76 -30.40 -36.98
CA VAL A 19 57.31 -30.43 -36.77
C VAL A 19 56.82 -31.87 -36.90
N LYS A 20 56.06 -32.33 -35.90
CA LYS A 20 55.31 -33.58 -35.96
C LYS A 20 54.06 -33.36 -36.78
N VAL A 21 53.91 -34.12 -37.86
CA VAL A 21 52.74 -34.08 -38.73
C VAL A 21 52.19 -35.49 -38.91
N GLU A 22 50.90 -35.58 -39.15
CA GLU A 22 50.27 -36.79 -39.65
C GLU A 22 49.86 -36.58 -41.10
N VAL A 23 50.18 -37.55 -41.94
CA VAL A 23 49.80 -37.55 -43.35
C VAL A 23 48.75 -38.65 -43.54
N PRO A 24 47.49 -38.30 -43.79
CA PRO A 24 46.48 -39.28 -44.15
C PRO A 24 46.78 -39.78 -45.56
N VAL A 25 46.76 -41.08 -45.76
CA VAL A 25 47.01 -41.72 -47.05
C VAL A 25 45.90 -42.71 -47.36
N HIS A 26 45.30 -42.58 -48.54
CA HIS A 26 44.41 -43.58 -49.08
C HIS A 26 45.18 -44.49 -50.04
N VAL A 27 45.18 -45.80 -49.78
CA VAL A 27 45.73 -46.81 -50.68
C VAL A 27 44.55 -47.51 -51.38
N GLY A 28 44.42 -47.30 -52.68
CA GLY A 28 43.40 -47.93 -53.52
C GLY A 28 43.62 -49.43 -53.69
N ALA A 29 42.58 -50.15 -54.14
CA ALA A 29 42.65 -51.60 -54.36
C ALA A 29 43.69 -51.99 -55.44
N SER A 30 44.03 -51.07 -56.34
CA SER A 30 45.06 -51.21 -57.37
C SER A 30 46.51 -51.03 -56.88
N GLY A 31 46.71 -50.65 -55.61
CA GLY A 31 48.02 -50.36 -55.04
C GLY A 31 48.56 -48.95 -55.36
N GLN A 32 47.72 -48.03 -55.83
CA GLN A 32 48.03 -46.60 -55.84
C GLN A 32 47.77 -45.98 -54.46
N ALA A 33 48.66 -45.09 -54.01
CA ALA A 33 48.53 -44.38 -52.75
C ALA A 33 48.47 -42.87 -52.96
N TRP A 34 47.43 -42.23 -52.42
CA TRP A 34 47.24 -40.79 -52.45
C TRP A 34 47.38 -40.22 -51.05
N ALA A 35 48.37 -39.35 -50.86
CA ALA A 35 48.52 -38.58 -49.64
C ALA A 35 47.59 -37.36 -49.67
N LEU A 36 46.85 -37.18 -48.57
CA LEU A 36 46.02 -36.02 -48.31
C LEU A 36 46.81 -34.92 -47.59
N PRO A 37 46.26 -33.68 -47.53
CA PRO A 37 46.85 -32.58 -46.81
C PRO A 37 47.27 -32.92 -45.37
N ALA A 38 48.59 -33.04 -45.14
CA ALA A 38 49.14 -33.31 -43.81
C ALA A 38 48.56 -32.37 -42.75
N CYS A 39 48.27 -32.93 -41.58
CA CYS A 39 47.73 -32.22 -40.44
C CYS A 39 48.73 -32.22 -39.28
N ARG A 40 48.55 -31.27 -38.35
CA ARG A 40 49.28 -31.25 -37.09
C ARG A 40 48.37 -30.81 -35.97
N ALA A 41 48.65 -31.29 -34.76
CA ALA A 41 48.08 -30.72 -33.56
C ALA A 41 48.68 -29.31 -33.34
N VAL A 42 47.82 -28.33 -33.10
CA VAL A 42 48.25 -26.99 -32.70
C VAL A 42 48.60 -27.04 -31.22
N ALA A 43 49.85 -26.69 -30.87
CA ALA A 43 50.31 -26.71 -29.49
C ALA A 43 49.80 -25.48 -28.73
N GLY A 44 48.81 -25.67 -27.84
CA GLY A 44 48.31 -24.65 -26.93
C GLY A 44 48.56 -25.02 -25.47
N ALA A 45 48.94 -24.05 -24.63
CA ALA A 45 49.11 -24.28 -23.19
C ALA A 45 47.76 -24.70 -22.56
N GLY A 46 47.71 -25.90 -21.97
CA GLY A 46 46.54 -26.39 -21.23
C GLY A 46 45.47 -27.14 -22.04
N LEU A 47 45.67 -27.35 -23.35
CA LEU A 47 44.80 -28.22 -24.15
C LEU A 47 45.34 -29.65 -24.18
N ALA A 48 44.43 -30.64 -24.16
CA ALA A 48 44.79 -32.03 -24.43
C ALA A 48 45.33 -32.14 -25.88
N GLN A 49 46.31 -33.01 -26.08
CA GLN A 49 46.92 -33.23 -27.40
C GLN A 49 45.84 -33.65 -28.41
N GLY A 50 45.78 -32.96 -29.56
CA GLY A 50 44.77 -33.21 -30.60
C GLY A 50 43.45 -32.44 -30.45
N SER A 51 43.30 -31.56 -29.45
CA SER A 51 42.08 -30.72 -29.29
C SER A 51 41.88 -29.70 -30.43
N LEU A 52 42.99 -29.24 -31.04
CA LEU A 52 43.01 -28.39 -32.23
C LEU A 52 43.90 -29.05 -33.29
N VAL A 53 43.37 -29.23 -34.49
CA VAL A 53 44.07 -29.85 -35.62
C VAL A 53 43.96 -28.95 -36.83
N GLU A 54 45.08 -28.59 -37.47
CA GLU A 54 45.08 -27.75 -38.67
C GLU A 54 45.64 -28.47 -39.90
N SER A 55 45.15 -28.09 -41.08
CA SER A 55 45.58 -28.60 -42.38
C SER A 55 45.45 -27.53 -43.48
N PRO A 56 46.41 -27.38 -44.43
CA PRO A 56 47.68 -28.10 -44.49
C PRO A 56 48.70 -27.59 -43.46
N ALA A 57 49.42 -28.53 -42.82
CA ALA A 57 50.42 -28.28 -41.79
C ALA A 57 51.84 -27.97 -42.32
N LEU A 58 52.08 -28.19 -43.61
CA LEU A 58 53.38 -28.06 -44.26
C LEU A 58 53.36 -27.01 -45.38
N ASP A 59 54.47 -26.31 -45.57
CA ASP A 59 54.69 -25.47 -46.75
C ASP A 59 54.85 -26.31 -48.03
N ALA A 60 54.73 -25.66 -49.20
CA ALA A 60 54.75 -26.34 -50.49
C ALA A 60 56.04 -27.16 -50.74
N THR A 61 57.16 -26.76 -50.16
CA THR A 61 58.49 -27.37 -50.37
C THR A 61 58.67 -28.63 -49.52
N SER A 62 58.22 -28.57 -48.27
CA SER A 62 58.29 -29.67 -47.29
C SER A 62 57.22 -30.74 -47.53
N ARG A 63 56.11 -30.36 -48.17
CA ARG A 63 54.96 -31.21 -48.49
C ARG A 63 55.31 -32.41 -49.35
N GLU A 64 56.04 -32.20 -50.45
CA GLU A 64 56.32 -33.25 -51.45
C GLU A 64 57.13 -34.41 -50.87
N VAL A 65 58.12 -34.10 -50.01
CA VAL A 65 58.98 -35.10 -49.37
C VAL A 65 58.22 -35.90 -48.32
N ALA A 66 57.42 -35.22 -47.50
CA ALA A 66 56.61 -35.87 -46.47
C ALA A 66 55.53 -36.78 -47.10
N TYR A 67 54.89 -36.35 -48.19
CA TYR A 67 53.79 -37.11 -48.80
C TYR A 67 54.29 -38.38 -49.48
N ARG A 68 55.44 -38.33 -50.16
CA ARG A 68 56.07 -39.54 -50.71
C ARG A 68 56.43 -40.54 -49.62
N ALA A 69 57.07 -40.08 -48.55
CA ALA A 69 57.43 -40.94 -47.42
C ALA A 69 56.20 -41.59 -46.76
N ALA A 70 55.11 -40.83 -46.61
CA ALA A 70 53.85 -41.34 -46.10
C ALA A 70 53.21 -42.37 -47.03
N CYS A 71 53.15 -42.11 -48.34
CA CYS A 71 52.62 -43.07 -49.32
C CYS A 71 53.41 -44.37 -49.32
N ASP A 72 54.75 -44.31 -49.31
CA ASP A 72 55.61 -45.49 -49.27
C ASP A 72 55.42 -46.32 -47.99
N ALA A 73 55.16 -45.66 -46.86
CA ALA A 73 54.84 -46.33 -45.60
C ALA A 73 53.44 -46.97 -45.64
N ALA A 74 52.43 -46.26 -46.13
CA ALA A 74 51.05 -46.75 -46.21
C ALA A 74 50.88 -47.90 -47.22
N LEU A 75 51.61 -47.89 -48.34
CA LEU A 75 51.61 -48.99 -49.31
C LEU A 75 52.02 -50.33 -48.69
N LYS A 76 52.88 -50.31 -47.65
CA LYS A 76 53.28 -51.51 -46.90
C LYS A 76 52.19 -52.04 -45.98
N LEU A 77 51.20 -51.21 -45.64
CA LEU A 77 50.07 -51.55 -44.77
C LEU A 77 48.87 -52.13 -45.56
N GLY A 78 48.89 -52.06 -46.90
CA GLY A 78 47.87 -52.63 -47.79
C GLY A 78 46.72 -51.67 -48.14
N PRO A 79 45.72 -52.12 -48.93
CA PRO A 79 44.59 -51.28 -49.35
C PRO A 79 43.76 -50.81 -48.15
N GLY A 80 43.33 -49.54 -48.17
CA GLY A 80 42.59 -48.94 -47.07
C GLY A 80 42.96 -47.48 -46.85
N ARG A 81 42.51 -46.92 -45.73
CA ARG A 81 42.84 -45.56 -45.32
C ARG A 81 43.73 -45.65 -44.08
N HIS A 82 44.87 -44.97 -44.14
CA HIS A 82 45.93 -45.05 -43.14
C HIS A 82 46.39 -43.66 -42.74
N ASN A 83 46.71 -43.44 -41.46
CA ASN A 83 47.36 -42.22 -41.00
C ASN A 83 48.83 -42.53 -40.69
N VAL A 84 49.74 -41.80 -41.35
CA VAL A 84 51.18 -41.99 -41.17
C VAL A 84 51.77 -40.79 -40.44
N GLY A 85 52.23 -41.00 -39.20
CA GLY A 85 52.95 -39.99 -38.43
C GLY A 85 54.39 -39.81 -38.93
N LEU A 86 54.81 -38.56 -39.16
CA LEU A 86 56.15 -38.19 -39.60
C LEU A 86 56.69 -37.02 -38.77
N GLU A 87 57.98 -37.06 -38.45
CA GLU A 87 58.73 -35.89 -38.00
C GLU A 87 59.41 -35.23 -39.22
N VAL A 88 58.97 -34.02 -39.57
CA VAL A 88 59.45 -33.28 -40.76
C VAL A 88 60.17 -32.02 -40.30
N THR A 89 61.40 -31.83 -40.79
CA THR A 89 62.16 -30.59 -40.55
C THR A 89 61.80 -29.56 -41.62
N VAL A 90 61.24 -28.42 -41.21
CA VAL A 90 60.79 -27.36 -42.14
C VAL A 90 61.96 -26.41 -42.45
N GLY A 91 62.29 -26.22 -43.73
CA GLY A 91 63.41 -25.39 -44.19
C GLY A 91 63.75 -25.54 -45.69
N PRO A 92 64.64 -24.70 -46.26
CA PRO A 92 64.86 -24.60 -47.72
C PRO A 92 65.53 -25.81 -48.37
N THR A 93 66.00 -26.81 -47.62
CA THR A 93 66.51 -28.09 -48.16
C THR A 93 66.20 -29.24 -47.20
N PRO A 94 65.26 -30.15 -47.53
CA PRO A 94 64.97 -31.31 -46.70
C PRO A 94 66.04 -32.39 -46.92
N THR A 95 66.80 -32.72 -45.88
CA THR A 95 67.70 -33.88 -45.87
C THR A 95 67.52 -34.67 -44.58
N GLY A 96 66.96 -35.87 -44.69
CA GLY A 96 66.86 -36.84 -43.60
C GLY A 96 65.78 -37.89 -43.88
N THR A 97 66.13 -39.16 -43.79
CA THR A 97 65.17 -40.28 -43.74
C THR A 97 64.31 -40.15 -42.47
N PRO A 98 62.97 -40.18 -42.57
CA PRO A 98 62.10 -40.10 -41.40
C PRO A 98 62.17 -41.42 -40.61
N ASP A 99 62.54 -41.34 -39.33
CA ASP A 99 62.34 -42.43 -38.37
C ASP A 99 60.87 -42.44 -37.91
N ALA A 100 60.23 -43.61 -37.93
CA ALA A 100 58.93 -43.88 -37.29
C ALA A 100 59.18 -44.68 -36.00
N PRO A 101 58.40 -44.51 -34.90
CA PRO A 101 56.97 -44.19 -34.88
C PRO A 101 56.58 -43.00 -33.99
N ALA A 102 55.49 -42.31 -34.33
CA ALA A 102 54.81 -41.36 -33.45
C ALA A 102 53.39 -41.87 -33.14
N VAL A 103 52.92 -41.57 -31.91
CA VAL A 103 51.60 -41.91 -31.38
C VAL A 103 50.51 -41.28 -32.26
N PRO A 104 49.47 -42.02 -32.69
CA PRO A 104 48.40 -41.50 -33.54
C PRO A 104 47.62 -40.37 -32.84
N LEU A 105 47.20 -39.36 -33.59
CA LEU A 105 46.05 -38.52 -33.23
C LEU A 105 44.84 -39.45 -33.22
N ASP A 106 44.10 -39.49 -32.11
CA ASP A 106 42.95 -40.39 -31.99
C ASP A 106 41.91 -40.08 -33.09
N GLY A 107 41.84 -40.96 -34.08
CA GLY A 107 40.88 -40.92 -35.20
C GLY A 107 41.18 -39.94 -36.34
N TRP A 108 40.63 -40.26 -37.51
CA TRP A 108 40.62 -39.41 -38.71
C TRP A 108 40.10 -38.00 -38.46
N SER A 109 40.73 -36.99 -39.06
CA SER A 109 40.28 -35.60 -39.01
C SER A 109 39.22 -35.32 -40.09
N LEU A 110 38.13 -34.63 -39.73
CA LEU A 110 37.08 -34.23 -40.68
C LEU A 110 37.52 -33.05 -41.55
N ALA A 111 38.59 -32.35 -41.17
CA ALA A 111 39.27 -31.40 -42.05
C ALA A 111 39.85 -32.09 -43.30
N GLU A 112 40.07 -33.41 -43.25
CA GLU A 112 40.55 -34.21 -44.38
C GLU A 112 39.47 -34.36 -45.47
N GLU A 113 38.20 -34.57 -45.09
CA GLU A 113 37.07 -34.74 -46.03
C GLU A 113 36.59 -33.43 -46.67
N LEU A 114 36.84 -32.27 -46.04
CA LEU A 114 36.46 -30.97 -46.61
C LEU A 114 37.50 -30.39 -47.59
N LEU A 115 38.76 -30.80 -47.45
CA LEU A 115 39.82 -30.50 -48.41
C LEU A 115 39.98 -31.59 -49.48
N ALA A 116 39.41 -32.79 -49.27
CA ALA A 116 39.47 -33.91 -50.19
C ALA A 116 38.09 -34.23 -50.80
N VAL A 117 38.03 -34.18 -52.12
CA VAL A 117 36.94 -34.76 -52.94
C VAL A 117 36.66 -36.20 -52.51
N ASP A 118 35.40 -36.63 -52.59
CA ASP A 118 35.00 -38.03 -52.36
C ASP A 118 35.87 -38.99 -53.19
N LEU A 119 36.87 -39.58 -52.53
CA LEU A 119 37.87 -40.44 -53.17
C LEU A 119 37.31 -41.84 -53.46
N THR A 120 36.08 -42.16 -53.03
CA THR A 120 35.50 -43.49 -53.23
C THR A 120 34.99 -43.72 -54.66
N GLU A 121 34.81 -42.66 -55.46
CA GLU A 121 34.28 -42.76 -56.83
C GLU A 121 35.31 -42.49 -57.94
N ARG A 122 36.60 -42.27 -57.63
CA ARG A 122 37.62 -41.87 -58.61
C ARG A 122 38.96 -42.59 -58.40
N GLU A 123 39.06 -43.84 -58.86
CA GLU A 123 40.30 -44.63 -58.77
C GLU A 123 41.41 -44.20 -59.76
N ASP A 124 41.10 -43.40 -60.80
CA ASP A 124 42.05 -43.04 -61.88
C ASP A 124 42.37 -41.52 -61.99
N ALA A 125 41.98 -40.69 -61.01
CA ALA A 125 42.18 -39.24 -61.06
C ALA A 125 43.32 -38.75 -60.13
N GLU A 126 44.10 -37.77 -60.60
CA GLU A 126 45.05 -37.04 -59.75
C GLU A 126 44.26 -36.22 -58.70
N PRO A 127 44.61 -36.31 -57.39
CA PRO A 127 43.86 -35.62 -56.35
C PRO A 127 43.96 -34.10 -56.56
N PRO A 128 42.86 -33.34 -56.36
CA PRO A 128 42.87 -31.90 -56.56
C PRO A 128 43.86 -31.22 -55.60
N ALA A 129 44.54 -30.18 -56.08
CA ALA A 129 45.41 -29.38 -55.24
C ALA A 129 44.60 -28.77 -54.09
N ALA A 130 44.98 -29.06 -52.85
CA ALA A 130 44.34 -28.47 -51.67
C ALA A 130 44.36 -26.94 -51.76
N SER A 131 43.18 -26.33 -51.83
CA SER A 131 43.00 -24.88 -51.86
C SER A 131 42.48 -24.40 -50.51
N GLY A 132 43.23 -23.53 -49.84
CA GLY A 132 42.85 -22.93 -48.56
C GLY A 132 43.48 -23.59 -47.34
N HIS A 133 42.90 -23.33 -46.17
CA HIS A 133 43.33 -23.84 -44.87
C HIS A 133 42.10 -24.19 -44.03
N ALA A 134 42.15 -25.31 -43.30
CA ALA A 134 41.08 -25.79 -42.43
C ALA A 134 41.62 -26.07 -41.02
N ILE A 135 40.83 -25.72 -40.00
CA ILE A 135 41.17 -25.96 -38.60
C ILE A 135 39.96 -26.61 -37.92
N GLU A 136 40.19 -27.78 -37.32
CA GLU A 136 39.23 -28.54 -36.52
C GLU A 136 39.45 -28.26 -35.03
N ALA A 137 38.38 -27.92 -34.32
CA ALA A 137 38.31 -27.90 -32.87
C ALA A 137 37.44 -29.07 -32.37
N ARG A 138 38.00 -29.87 -31.46
CA ARG A 138 37.33 -31.01 -30.82
C ARG A 138 36.88 -30.61 -29.41
N LEU A 139 35.59 -30.35 -29.26
CA LEU A 139 34.98 -29.99 -28.00
C LEU A 139 34.67 -31.26 -27.20
N SER A 140 35.24 -31.40 -26.00
CA SER A 140 35.07 -32.55 -25.11
C SER A 140 34.56 -32.13 -23.72
N ALA A 141 33.95 -33.09 -23.02
CA ALA A 141 33.52 -32.96 -21.63
C ALA A 141 34.22 -34.05 -20.80
N ALA A 142 35.54 -33.95 -20.69
CA ALA A 142 36.40 -35.02 -20.12
C ALA A 142 36.07 -35.35 -18.66
N ASP A 143 35.47 -34.42 -17.92
CA ASP A 143 35.08 -34.59 -16.52
C ASP A 143 33.64 -35.11 -16.36
N ALA A 144 32.95 -35.46 -17.45
CA ALA A 144 31.57 -35.93 -17.39
C ALA A 144 31.46 -37.33 -16.76
N PRO A 145 30.51 -37.56 -15.84
CA PRO A 145 30.26 -38.89 -15.32
C PRO A 145 29.73 -39.82 -16.42
N ASP A 146 30.00 -41.12 -16.27
CA ASP A 146 29.48 -42.14 -17.19
C ASP A 146 27.96 -42.03 -17.31
N GLY A 147 27.46 -41.87 -18.54
CA GLY A 147 26.02 -41.71 -18.80
C GLY A 147 25.51 -40.27 -18.79
N ALA A 148 26.38 -39.25 -18.67
CA ALA A 148 25.99 -37.84 -18.71
C ALA A 148 25.20 -37.49 -19.99
N GLN A 149 24.17 -36.66 -19.84
CA GLN A 149 23.31 -36.25 -20.95
C GLN A 149 23.71 -34.90 -21.53
N LEU A 150 23.56 -34.76 -22.85
CA LEU A 150 23.63 -33.47 -23.53
C LEU A 150 22.34 -32.69 -23.24
N LEU A 151 22.41 -31.65 -22.41
CA LEU A 151 21.22 -30.88 -21.98
C LEU A 151 20.87 -29.75 -22.95
N TYR A 152 21.87 -29.15 -23.57
CA TYR A 152 21.68 -28.03 -24.48
C TYR A 152 22.79 -27.94 -25.52
N LEU A 153 22.40 -27.61 -26.76
CA LEU A 153 23.33 -27.45 -27.88
C LEU A 153 22.83 -26.34 -28.80
N ARG A 154 23.66 -25.32 -29.00
CA ARG A 154 23.51 -24.30 -30.04
C ARG A 154 24.66 -24.42 -31.03
N LEU A 155 24.34 -24.90 -32.23
CA LEU A 155 25.31 -25.10 -33.30
C LEU A 155 25.71 -23.76 -33.92
N PRO A 156 27.01 -23.51 -34.16
CA PRO A 156 27.44 -22.34 -34.90
C PRO A 156 27.05 -22.43 -36.37
N GLN A 157 26.74 -21.30 -36.97
CA GLN A 157 26.47 -21.19 -38.41
C GLN A 157 27.38 -20.16 -39.07
N GLY A 158 27.78 -20.42 -40.32
CA GLY A 158 28.56 -19.46 -41.10
C GLY A 158 29.20 -20.07 -42.34
N PRO A 159 29.64 -19.22 -43.29
CA PRO A 159 30.32 -19.69 -44.49
C PRO A 159 31.62 -20.39 -44.13
N GLY A 160 31.73 -21.65 -44.54
CA GLY A 160 32.91 -22.47 -44.34
C GLY A 160 33.10 -23.02 -42.93
N VAL A 161 32.04 -23.08 -42.14
CA VAL A 161 32.00 -23.80 -40.86
C VAL A 161 31.18 -25.07 -41.05
N HIS A 162 31.74 -26.21 -40.65
CA HIS A 162 31.09 -27.52 -40.64
C HIS A 162 31.13 -28.07 -39.23
N VAL A 163 30.04 -28.69 -38.80
CA VAL A 163 29.88 -29.19 -37.44
C VAL A 163 29.43 -30.64 -37.48
N VAL A 164 30.04 -31.48 -36.65
CA VAL A 164 29.67 -32.89 -36.47
C VAL A 164 29.39 -33.15 -35.01
N GLU A 165 28.17 -33.60 -34.74
CA GLU A 165 27.64 -33.90 -33.42
C GLU A 165 27.86 -35.38 -33.08
N SER A 166 28.26 -35.69 -31.85
CA SER A 166 28.36 -37.08 -31.38
C SER A 166 27.08 -37.60 -30.73
N ALA A 167 26.17 -36.71 -30.29
CA ALA A 167 24.87 -37.06 -29.71
C ALA A 167 23.85 -35.93 -29.91
N ALA A 168 22.55 -36.27 -29.99
CA ALA A 168 21.45 -35.32 -29.98
C ALA A 168 21.13 -34.85 -28.54
N VAL A 169 20.46 -33.70 -28.39
CA VAL A 169 19.99 -33.21 -27.08
C VAL A 169 19.10 -34.26 -26.39
N GLY A 170 19.39 -34.55 -25.12
CA GLY A 170 18.81 -35.63 -24.31
C GLY A 170 19.53 -36.98 -24.44
N GLY A 171 20.43 -37.12 -25.41
CA GLY A 171 21.26 -38.30 -25.61
C GLY A 171 22.42 -38.38 -24.61
N VAL A 172 22.94 -39.59 -24.41
CA VAL A 172 24.13 -39.85 -23.59
C VAL A 172 25.38 -39.47 -24.38
N VAL A 173 26.25 -38.68 -23.74
CA VAL A 173 27.55 -38.29 -24.26
C VAL A 173 28.58 -39.28 -23.72
N GLY A 174 29.39 -39.89 -24.59
CA GLY A 174 30.52 -40.71 -24.16
C GLY A 174 31.63 -39.83 -23.56
N SER A 175 32.62 -40.42 -22.87
CA SER A 175 33.79 -39.69 -22.33
C SER A 175 34.70 -39.04 -23.39
N ASP A 176 34.38 -39.19 -24.67
CA ASP A 176 35.08 -38.63 -25.84
C ASP A 176 34.29 -37.47 -26.50
N VAL A 177 34.97 -36.77 -27.42
CA VAL A 177 34.53 -35.55 -28.15
C VAL A 177 33.00 -35.42 -28.35
N VAL A 178 32.42 -34.35 -27.79
CA VAL A 178 30.99 -33.99 -27.86
C VAL A 178 30.63 -33.33 -29.19
N LEU A 179 31.51 -32.46 -29.69
CA LEU A 179 31.27 -31.70 -30.92
C LEU A 179 32.58 -31.48 -31.66
N ARG A 180 32.58 -31.66 -32.98
CA ARG A 180 33.72 -31.32 -33.86
C ARG A 180 33.33 -30.13 -34.72
N ILE A 181 34.06 -29.03 -34.61
CA ILE A 181 33.83 -27.80 -35.39
C ILE A 181 35.01 -27.62 -36.33
N VAL A 182 34.77 -27.65 -37.64
CA VAL A 182 35.78 -27.43 -38.68
C VAL A 182 35.52 -26.10 -39.37
N ALA A 183 36.51 -25.22 -39.38
CA ALA A 183 36.46 -23.95 -40.10
C ALA A 183 37.47 -23.96 -41.26
N HIS A 184 36.98 -23.79 -42.49
CA HIS A 184 37.81 -23.59 -43.68
C HIS A 184 37.90 -22.11 -44.04
N GLY A 185 39.03 -21.68 -44.61
CA GLY A 185 39.27 -20.34 -45.15
C GLY A 185 40.23 -20.39 -46.34
N HIS A 186 40.38 -19.28 -47.08
CA HIS A 186 41.36 -19.22 -48.17
C HIS A 186 42.81 -19.17 -47.65
N ASP A 187 43.00 -18.81 -46.38
CA ASP A 187 44.26 -18.83 -45.65
C ASP A 187 44.02 -19.20 -44.17
N ARG A 188 45.11 -19.45 -43.44
CA ARG A 188 45.08 -19.80 -42.01
C ARG A 188 44.42 -18.73 -41.14
N ALA A 189 44.65 -17.45 -41.44
CA ALA A 189 44.08 -16.34 -40.68
C ALA A 189 42.54 -16.31 -40.79
N THR A 190 42.01 -16.54 -41.99
CA THR A 190 40.57 -16.61 -42.25
C THR A 190 39.94 -17.84 -41.60
N ALA A 191 40.63 -18.99 -41.62
CA ALA A 191 40.18 -20.21 -40.94
C ALA A 191 40.13 -20.00 -39.41
N LEU A 192 41.16 -19.40 -38.81
CA LEU A 192 41.18 -19.05 -37.38
C LEU A 192 40.08 -18.07 -37.01
N ALA A 193 39.87 -17.00 -37.79
CA ALA A 193 38.81 -16.02 -37.51
C ALA A 193 37.41 -16.65 -37.59
N ARG A 194 37.17 -17.54 -38.57
CA ARG A 194 35.92 -18.31 -38.69
C ARG A 194 35.76 -19.29 -37.53
N LEU A 195 36.81 -19.99 -37.13
CA LEU A 195 36.79 -20.92 -35.99
C LEU A 195 36.53 -20.18 -34.67
N HIS A 196 37.19 -19.05 -34.45
CA HIS A 196 36.96 -18.20 -33.28
C HIS A 196 35.49 -17.78 -33.19
N ARG A 197 34.93 -17.26 -34.29
CA ARG A 197 33.51 -16.90 -34.35
C ARG A 197 32.61 -18.11 -34.10
N ALA A 198 32.88 -19.25 -34.74
CA ALA A 198 32.09 -20.47 -34.56
C ALA A 198 32.14 -20.96 -33.09
N LEU A 199 33.31 -20.93 -32.46
CA LEU A 199 33.43 -21.27 -31.04
C LEU A 199 32.72 -20.26 -30.14
N SER A 200 32.73 -18.96 -30.45
CA SER A 200 31.99 -17.93 -29.71
C SER A 200 30.46 -18.09 -29.85
N ASP A 201 29.98 -18.38 -31.07
CA ASP A 201 28.56 -18.55 -31.37
C ASP A 201 28.01 -19.91 -30.87
N CYS A 202 28.87 -20.88 -30.59
CA CYS A 202 28.50 -22.20 -30.06
C CYS A 202 28.16 -22.15 -28.56
N ALA A 203 27.14 -22.90 -28.13
CA ALA A 203 26.87 -23.16 -26.71
C ALA A 203 26.60 -24.66 -26.50
N VAL A 204 27.25 -25.27 -25.51
CA VAL A 204 27.12 -26.71 -25.20
C VAL A 204 27.01 -26.88 -23.70
N VAL A 205 25.97 -27.59 -23.25
CA VAL A 205 25.80 -27.93 -21.84
C VAL A 205 25.68 -29.45 -21.71
N VAL A 206 26.60 -30.03 -20.96
CA VAL A 206 26.58 -31.44 -20.56
C VAL A 206 26.22 -31.51 -19.08
N ALA A 207 25.37 -32.47 -18.71
CA ALA A 207 24.97 -32.66 -17.31
C ALA A 207 26.20 -32.88 -16.43
N ASP A 208 26.25 -32.14 -15.31
CA ASP A 208 27.28 -32.23 -14.27
C ASP A 208 28.75 -32.08 -14.74
N SER A 209 28.98 -31.49 -15.92
CA SER A 209 30.33 -31.40 -16.51
C SER A 209 30.59 -30.10 -17.26
N ALA A 210 31.83 -29.61 -17.14
CA ALA A 210 32.32 -28.49 -17.92
C ALA A 210 32.88 -28.98 -19.26
N THR A 211 32.82 -28.13 -20.30
CA THR A 211 33.43 -28.43 -21.60
C THR A 211 34.78 -27.73 -21.75
N ASN A 212 35.64 -28.26 -22.63
CA ASN A 212 36.91 -27.61 -22.96
C ASN A 212 36.76 -26.38 -23.92
N ARG A 213 35.53 -25.96 -24.27
CA ARG A 213 35.25 -24.83 -25.17
C ARG A 213 35.97 -23.53 -24.77
N PRO A 214 35.97 -23.10 -23.49
CA PRO A 214 36.70 -21.90 -23.07
C PRO A 214 38.20 -21.97 -23.37
N ALA A 215 38.81 -23.14 -23.15
CA ALA A 215 40.22 -23.36 -23.43
C ALA A 215 40.51 -23.34 -24.93
N LEU A 216 39.61 -23.91 -25.76
CA LEU A 216 39.71 -23.85 -27.22
C LEU A 216 39.60 -22.42 -27.73
N LEU A 217 38.65 -21.63 -27.23
CA LEU A 217 38.45 -20.24 -27.62
C LEU A 217 39.68 -19.39 -27.26
N ALA A 218 40.22 -19.56 -26.06
CA ALA A 218 41.43 -18.87 -25.61
C ALA A 218 42.67 -19.25 -26.47
N ALA A 219 42.81 -20.53 -26.83
CA ALA A 219 43.90 -20.99 -27.68
C ALA A 219 43.81 -20.42 -29.10
N VAL A 220 42.63 -20.42 -29.71
CA VAL A 220 42.42 -19.81 -31.04
C VAL A 220 42.69 -18.30 -31.00
N ALA A 221 42.25 -17.61 -29.94
CA ALA A 221 42.55 -16.19 -29.76
C ALA A 221 44.06 -15.91 -29.63
N ALA A 222 44.80 -16.77 -28.91
CA ALA A 222 46.26 -16.67 -28.79
C ALA A 222 46.97 -16.87 -30.12
N GLU A 223 46.53 -17.84 -30.93
CA GLU A 223 47.03 -18.08 -32.28
C GLU A 223 46.77 -16.88 -33.21
N MET A 224 45.60 -16.25 -33.11
CA MET A 224 45.28 -15.03 -33.86
C MET A 224 46.13 -13.82 -33.42
N ALA A 225 46.42 -13.70 -32.13
CA ALA A 225 47.18 -12.59 -31.56
C ALA A 225 48.70 -12.76 -31.67
N GLY A 226 49.20 -13.97 -31.97
CA GLY A 226 50.63 -14.27 -32.01
C GLY A 226 51.34 -14.17 -30.66
N SER A 227 50.60 -14.25 -29.56
CA SER A 227 51.12 -14.14 -28.18
C SER A 227 50.19 -14.91 -27.24
N PRO A 228 50.72 -15.53 -26.16
CA PRO A 228 49.88 -16.25 -25.20
C PRO A 228 48.89 -15.28 -24.54
N VAL A 229 47.60 -15.54 -24.72
CA VAL A 229 46.53 -14.88 -23.95
C VAL A 229 46.67 -15.37 -22.51
N ARG A 230 46.91 -14.46 -21.57
CA ARG A 230 46.96 -14.83 -20.15
C ARG A 230 45.57 -15.27 -19.70
N PRO A 231 45.41 -16.43 -19.03
CA PRO A 231 44.19 -16.68 -18.29
C PRO A 231 44.09 -15.64 -17.16
N ARG A 232 43.05 -14.81 -17.22
CA ARG A 232 42.57 -13.92 -16.16
C ARG A 232 41.10 -14.28 -15.97
N ALA A 233 40.47 -14.18 -14.82
CA ALA A 233 40.81 -14.00 -13.41
C ALA A 233 39.47 -14.29 -12.69
N SER A 234 39.46 -14.48 -11.38
CA SER A 234 38.22 -14.58 -10.62
C SER A 234 37.30 -13.37 -10.92
N ASP A 235 36.03 -13.61 -11.30
CA ASP A 235 35.11 -12.58 -11.80
C ASP A 235 33.92 -12.37 -10.84
N PRO A 236 33.59 -11.12 -10.44
CA PRO A 236 32.49 -10.87 -9.50
C PRO A 236 31.14 -11.28 -10.07
N VAL A 237 30.94 -11.18 -11.40
CA VAL A 237 29.68 -11.56 -12.04
C VAL A 237 29.41 -13.05 -11.87
N ALA A 238 30.44 -13.91 -11.83
CA ALA A 238 30.28 -15.35 -11.60
C ALA A 238 29.63 -15.64 -10.25
N VAL A 239 30.09 -14.95 -9.20
CA VAL A 239 29.56 -15.07 -7.84
C VAL A 239 28.14 -14.53 -7.77
N LEU A 240 27.88 -13.36 -8.34
CA LEU A 240 26.55 -12.72 -8.31
C LEU A 240 25.49 -13.54 -9.08
N VAL A 241 25.81 -14.04 -10.27
CA VAL A 241 24.89 -14.86 -11.07
C VAL A 241 24.59 -16.18 -10.36
N SER A 242 25.60 -16.80 -9.75
CA SER A 242 25.42 -18.03 -8.96
C SER A 242 24.54 -17.80 -7.74
N ALA A 243 24.68 -16.64 -7.07
CA ALA A 243 23.84 -16.25 -5.96
C ALA A 243 22.38 -16.07 -6.38
N VAL A 244 22.13 -15.40 -7.51
CA VAL A 244 20.77 -15.27 -8.07
C VAL A 244 20.19 -16.64 -8.41
N ARG A 245 20.97 -17.54 -9.03
CA ARG A 245 20.51 -18.90 -9.35
C ARG A 245 20.16 -19.71 -8.11
N ALA A 246 20.99 -19.66 -7.07
CA ALA A 246 20.71 -20.32 -5.78
C ALA A 246 19.44 -19.75 -5.13
N SER A 247 19.32 -18.42 -5.15
CA SER A 247 18.18 -17.68 -4.63
C SER A 247 16.86 -18.03 -5.36
N ASP A 248 16.88 -18.13 -6.69
CA ASP A 248 15.74 -18.57 -7.50
C ASP A 248 15.28 -19.98 -7.12
N SER A 249 16.22 -20.92 -6.94
CA SER A 249 15.91 -22.29 -6.54
C SER A 249 15.19 -22.35 -5.18
N GLN A 250 15.56 -21.48 -4.24
CA GLN A 250 14.87 -21.37 -2.95
C GLN A 250 13.48 -20.75 -3.11
N ARG A 251 13.33 -19.69 -3.90
CA ARG A 251 12.03 -19.07 -4.20
C ARG A 251 11.08 -20.04 -4.91
N ASP A 252 11.58 -20.90 -5.79
CA ASP A 252 10.80 -21.95 -6.44
C ASP A 252 10.22 -22.93 -5.42
N THR A 253 11.01 -23.31 -4.41
CA THR A 253 10.58 -24.17 -3.30
C THR A 253 9.52 -23.49 -2.44
N GLN A 254 9.74 -22.21 -2.08
CA GLN A 254 8.77 -21.41 -1.32
C GLN A 254 7.46 -21.22 -2.09
N ARG A 255 7.53 -20.96 -3.41
CA ARG A 255 6.36 -20.84 -4.28
C ARG A 255 5.58 -22.14 -4.37
N ALA A 256 6.26 -23.28 -4.53
CA ALA A 256 5.61 -24.59 -4.50
C ALA A 256 4.89 -24.84 -3.16
N ALA A 257 5.52 -24.48 -2.04
CA ALA A 257 4.91 -24.58 -0.71
C ALA A 257 3.69 -23.65 -0.55
N PHE A 258 3.78 -22.41 -1.03
CA PHE A 258 2.66 -21.46 -1.07
C PHE A 258 1.46 -22.06 -1.81
N HIS A 259 1.65 -22.53 -3.05
CA HIS A 259 0.56 -23.09 -3.85
C HIS A 259 -0.04 -24.35 -3.23
N ALA A 260 0.79 -25.20 -2.61
CA ALA A 260 0.31 -26.38 -1.88
C ALA A 260 -0.58 -26.01 -0.69
N ARG A 261 -0.26 -24.92 0.04
CA ARG A 261 -1.07 -24.41 1.16
C ARG A 261 -2.32 -23.67 0.67
N ALA A 262 -2.19 -22.87 -0.38
CA ALA A 262 -3.29 -22.17 -1.04
C ALA A 262 -4.37 -23.14 -1.54
N ALA A 263 -3.99 -24.27 -2.12
CA ALA A 263 -4.92 -25.33 -2.55
C ALA A 263 -5.81 -25.86 -1.40
N ARG A 264 -5.33 -25.76 -0.15
CA ARG A 264 -6.08 -26.12 1.08
C ARG A 264 -6.86 -24.95 1.70
N GLY A 265 -6.95 -23.81 1.00
CA GLY A 265 -7.65 -22.60 1.46
C GLY A 265 -6.90 -21.82 2.54
N ARG A 266 -5.61 -22.08 2.76
CA ARG A 266 -4.78 -21.41 3.78
C ARG A 266 -3.45 -20.91 3.21
N PRO A 267 -3.45 -19.98 2.24
CA PRO A 267 -2.22 -19.37 1.76
C PRO A 267 -1.50 -18.66 2.92
N GLU A 268 -0.18 -18.74 2.95
CA GLU A 268 0.68 -18.06 3.93
C GLU A 268 1.64 -17.14 3.20
N PRO A 269 1.99 -15.98 3.76
CA PRO A 269 2.94 -15.07 3.14
C PRO A 269 4.32 -15.74 3.01
N VAL A 270 4.99 -15.47 1.89
CA VAL A 270 6.40 -15.84 1.70
C VAL A 270 7.25 -14.71 2.29
N ASP A 271 8.30 -15.07 3.01
CA ASP A 271 9.23 -14.11 3.60
C ASP A 271 9.82 -13.22 2.50
N ALA A 272 9.78 -11.92 2.73
CA ALA A 272 10.21 -10.91 1.80
C ALA A 272 11.43 -10.13 2.31
N ALA A 273 12.13 -10.71 3.29
CA ALA A 273 13.46 -10.30 3.70
C ALA A 273 14.54 -10.61 2.66
N GLY A 274 14.24 -11.30 1.55
CA GLY A 274 15.25 -11.74 0.59
C GLY A 274 15.80 -13.12 0.94
N VAL A 275 16.86 -13.54 0.24
CA VAL A 275 17.43 -14.88 0.39
C VAL A 275 18.93 -14.81 0.64
N SER A 276 19.36 -15.34 1.80
CA SER A 276 20.76 -15.61 2.10
C SER A 276 21.29 -16.78 1.28
N THR A 277 22.47 -16.62 0.69
CA THR A 277 23.16 -17.64 -0.09
C THR A 277 24.63 -17.70 0.34
N HIS A 278 25.17 -18.92 0.45
CA HIS A 278 26.56 -19.15 0.82
C HIS A 278 27.28 -19.92 -0.29
N LEU A 279 28.32 -19.31 -0.86
CA LEU A 279 29.01 -19.81 -2.05
C LEU A 279 30.52 -19.96 -1.81
N ASP A 280 31.12 -21.01 -2.35
CA ASP A 280 32.58 -21.17 -2.50
C ASP A 280 32.97 -20.91 -3.96
N TYR A 281 33.91 -20.00 -4.16
CA TYR A 281 34.46 -19.68 -5.48
C TYR A 281 35.98 -19.50 -5.38
N ASP A 282 36.72 -20.31 -6.14
CA ASP A 282 38.20 -20.40 -6.10
C ASP A 282 38.78 -20.64 -4.68
N GLY A 283 38.03 -21.34 -3.81
CA GLY A 283 38.38 -21.61 -2.42
C GLY A 283 38.20 -20.43 -1.46
N GLN A 284 37.42 -19.43 -1.87
CA GLN A 284 36.99 -18.28 -1.05
C GLN A 284 35.48 -18.37 -0.80
N GLN A 285 35.07 -18.12 0.44
CA GLN A 285 33.67 -18.14 0.86
C GLN A 285 33.02 -16.76 0.75
N TYR A 286 31.78 -16.75 0.25
CA TYR A 286 30.95 -15.56 0.08
C TYR A 286 29.58 -15.81 0.72
N SER A 287 29.20 -14.94 1.66
CA SER A 287 27.84 -14.85 2.20
C SER A 287 27.15 -13.67 1.56
N LEU A 288 26.10 -13.93 0.80
CA LEU A 288 25.44 -12.94 -0.05
C LEU A 288 23.95 -12.94 0.28
N HIS A 289 23.34 -11.77 0.29
CA HIS A 289 21.92 -11.62 0.52
C HIS A 289 21.23 -11.03 -0.71
N VAL A 290 20.35 -11.81 -1.33
CA VAL A 290 19.78 -11.52 -2.66
C VAL A 290 18.33 -11.08 -2.53
N PHE A 291 18.06 -9.85 -2.98
CA PHE A 291 16.73 -9.24 -3.06
C PHE A 291 16.27 -9.17 -4.51
N GLN A 292 15.10 -9.73 -4.83
CA GLN A 292 14.46 -9.54 -6.12
C GLN A 292 13.68 -8.21 -6.12
N THR A 293 14.29 -7.14 -6.63
CA THR A 293 13.71 -5.78 -6.60
C THR A 293 12.72 -5.50 -7.74
N GLY A 294 12.65 -6.40 -8.72
CA GLY A 294 11.73 -6.32 -9.85
C GLY A 294 11.71 -7.61 -10.67
N PRO A 295 10.99 -7.64 -11.82
CA PRO A 295 10.81 -8.87 -12.61
C PRO A 295 12.13 -9.49 -13.08
N ARG A 296 13.13 -8.65 -13.37
CA ARG A 296 14.43 -9.04 -13.94
C ARG A 296 15.61 -8.43 -13.18
N THR A 297 15.35 -7.66 -12.13
CA THR A 297 16.37 -6.89 -11.41
C THR A 297 16.58 -7.46 -10.02
N TYR A 298 17.84 -7.61 -9.64
CA TYR A 298 18.26 -8.17 -8.36
C TYR A 298 19.27 -7.24 -7.72
N ARG A 299 19.11 -7.04 -6.42
CA ARG A 299 20.04 -6.29 -5.57
C ARG A 299 20.67 -7.29 -4.61
N ILE A 300 21.99 -7.29 -4.54
CA ILE A 300 22.76 -8.30 -3.82
C ILE A 300 23.67 -7.58 -2.82
N ASP A 301 23.42 -7.79 -1.54
CA ASP A 301 24.33 -7.36 -0.48
C ASP A 301 25.45 -8.40 -0.35
N THR A 302 26.69 -7.94 -0.52
CA THR A 302 27.90 -8.77 -0.43
C THR A 302 28.64 -8.63 0.89
N GLY A 303 28.05 -7.95 1.87
CA GLY A 303 28.65 -7.60 3.16
C GLY A 303 29.55 -6.35 3.09
N ASP A 304 30.34 -6.23 2.03
CA ASP A 304 31.27 -5.11 1.82
C ASP A 304 30.74 -4.05 0.85
N ALA A 305 29.86 -4.45 -0.07
CA ALA A 305 29.29 -3.60 -1.10
C ALA A 305 27.90 -4.10 -1.48
N LEU A 306 27.20 -3.29 -2.25
CA LEU A 306 25.89 -3.62 -2.75
C LEU A 306 25.88 -3.59 -4.27
N ALA A 307 25.69 -4.77 -4.85
CA ALA A 307 25.69 -4.98 -6.28
C ALA A 307 24.26 -5.00 -6.83
N GLU A 308 24.10 -4.61 -8.09
CA GLU A 308 22.82 -4.68 -8.78
C GLU A 308 23.02 -5.28 -10.16
N VAL A 309 22.18 -6.27 -10.49
CA VAL A 309 22.24 -7.02 -11.74
C VAL A 309 20.86 -7.12 -12.37
N ALA A 310 20.79 -6.98 -13.69
CA ALA A 310 19.59 -7.27 -14.46
C ALA A 310 19.80 -8.54 -15.28
N ILE A 311 18.89 -9.50 -15.19
CA ILE A 311 18.99 -10.80 -15.84
C ILE A 311 17.82 -10.99 -16.82
N SER A 312 18.14 -11.15 -18.09
CA SER A 312 17.21 -11.59 -19.13
C SER A 312 17.54 -13.03 -19.52
N ARG A 313 16.64 -13.96 -19.20
CA ARG A 313 16.82 -15.39 -19.50
C ARG A 313 16.32 -15.67 -20.92
N VAL A 314 17.21 -16.14 -21.80
CA VAL A 314 16.83 -16.57 -23.17
C VAL A 314 16.18 -17.96 -23.09
N ASN A 315 16.78 -18.85 -22.30
CA ASN A 315 16.24 -20.15 -21.90
C ASN A 315 16.84 -20.55 -20.54
N ASP A 316 16.67 -21.80 -20.13
CA ASP A 316 17.14 -22.30 -18.83
C ASP A 316 18.68 -22.25 -18.68
N PHE A 317 19.41 -22.27 -19.80
CA PHE A 317 20.86 -22.36 -19.84
C PHE A 317 21.54 -21.07 -20.31
N GLU A 318 20.92 -20.28 -21.18
CA GLU A 318 21.49 -19.06 -21.76
C GLU A 318 20.85 -17.80 -21.19
N TRP A 319 21.65 -16.97 -20.52
CA TRP A 319 21.22 -15.73 -19.88
C TRP A 319 22.01 -14.54 -20.44
N THR A 320 21.35 -13.38 -20.50
CA THR A 320 22.00 -12.08 -20.67
C THR A 320 21.98 -11.36 -19.33
N VAL A 321 23.16 -11.03 -18.81
CA VAL A 321 23.33 -10.40 -17.50
C VAL A 321 23.93 -9.02 -17.69
N THR A 322 23.18 -7.99 -17.31
CA THR A 322 23.68 -6.62 -17.24
C THR A 322 24.22 -6.37 -15.83
N ALA A 323 25.52 -6.12 -15.71
CA ALA A 323 26.18 -5.77 -14.44
C ALA A 323 27.16 -4.61 -14.68
N ALA A 324 27.21 -3.65 -13.75
CA ALA A 324 28.04 -2.44 -13.88
C ALA A 324 27.87 -1.70 -15.24
N GLY A 325 26.65 -1.72 -15.80
CA GLY A 325 26.32 -1.09 -17.08
C GLY A 325 26.80 -1.82 -18.34
N ARG A 326 27.23 -3.09 -18.24
CA ARG A 326 27.65 -3.92 -19.37
C ARG A 326 26.83 -5.19 -19.47
N ASP A 327 26.40 -5.53 -20.68
CA ASP A 327 25.72 -6.78 -20.97
C ASP A 327 26.74 -7.89 -21.21
N ARG A 328 26.54 -9.03 -20.55
CA ARG A 328 27.39 -10.22 -20.65
C ARG A 328 26.55 -11.44 -20.96
N HIS A 329 27.07 -12.32 -21.82
CA HIS A 329 26.41 -13.57 -22.14
C HIS A 329 26.89 -14.65 -21.17
N VAL A 330 25.92 -15.37 -20.59
CA VAL A 330 26.18 -16.41 -19.59
C VAL A 330 25.55 -17.71 -20.04
N VAL A 331 26.35 -18.77 -20.10
CA VAL A 331 25.84 -20.14 -20.22
C VAL A 331 25.97 -20.80 -18.86
N ILE A 332 24.88 -21.22 -18.23
CA ILE A 332 24.87 -21.77 -16.88
C ILE A 332 24.22 -23.15 -16.84
N THR A 333 24.77 -24.03 -16.02
CA THR A 333 24.16 -25.30 -15.62
C THR A 333 24.31 -25.51 -14.13
N SER A 334 23.32 -26.14 -13.51
CA SER A 334 23.33 -26.43 -12.08
C SER A 334 23.66 -27.90 -11.86
N HIS A 335 24.55 -28.18 -10.91
CA HIS A 335 24.81 -29.52 -10.37
C HIS A 335 24.34 -29.60 -8.91
N ALA A 336 24.39 -30.79 -8.31
CA ALA A 336 23.87 -31.06 -6.97
C ALA A 336 24.28 -29.99 -5.93
N ASN A 337 25.54 -29.57 -5.95
CA ASN A 337 26.11 -28.66 -4.94
C ASN A 337 26.63 -27.35 -5.54
N GLY A 338 26.08 -26.83 -6.65
CA GLY A 338 26.61 -25.60 -7.23
C GLY A 338 26.12 -25.29 -8.64
N CYS A 339 26.88 -24.44 -9.33
CA CYS A 339 26.70 -24.13 -10.74
C CYS A 339 28.06 -24.13 -11.47
N LEU A 340 28.02 -24.59 -12.72
CA LEU A 340 29.05 -24.37 -13.72
C LEU A 340 28.53 -23.30 -14.67
N LEU A 341 29.31 -22.24 -14.86
CA LEU A 341 28.89 -21.14 -15.71
C LEU A 341 30.03 -20.65 -16.59
N GLU A 342 29.69 -20.23 -17.79
CA GLU A 342 30.61 -19.65 -18.76
C GLU A 342 30.26 -18.19 -18.98
N LEU A 343 31.20 -17.28 -18.69
CA LEU A 343 31.05 -15.84 -18.86
C LEU A 343 31.96 -15.34 -19.97
N ASP A 344 31.37 -14.82 -21.05
CA ASP A 344 32.11 -14.30 -22.22
C ASP A 344 33.23 -15.24 -22.73
N GLY A 345 33.01 -16.56 -22.66
CA GLY A 345 33.99 -17.55 -23.10
C GLY A 345 34.95 -18.06 -22.02
N ILE A 346 34.73 -17.74 -20.74
CA ILE A 346 35.55 -18.17 -19.59
C ILE A 346 34.71 -19.06 -18.67
N ALA A 347 35.19 -20.27 -18.38
CA ALA A 347 34.54 -21.19 -17.44
C ALA A 347 34.80 -20.80 -15.98
N HIS A 348 33.74 -20.83 -15.19
CA HIS A 348 33.74 -20.62 -13.75
C HIS A 348 32.96 -21.76 -13.08
N ARG A 349 33.48 -22.25 -11.95
CA ARG A 349 32.80 -23.21 -11.09
C ARG A 349 32.56 -22.56 -9.73
N VAL A 350 31.29 -22.48 -9.35
CA VAL A 350 30.87 -21.93 -8.06
C VAL A 350 30.10 -23.02 -7.33
N ASP A 351 30.63 -23.47 -6.20
CA ASP A 351 29.97 -24.47 -5.37
C ASP A 351 29.15 -23.77 -4.27
N ARG A 352 28.05 -24.38 -3.84
CA ARG A 352 27.27 -23.96 -2.67
C ARG A 352 27.96 -24.52 -1.43
N ASP A 353 28.36 -23.65 -0.50
CA ASP A 353 28.86 -24.04 0.82
C ASP A 353 27.71 -23.95 1.85
N GLU A 354 26.55 -24.48 1.46
CA GLU A 354 25.48 -24.74 2.39
C GLU A 354 25.84 -26.05 3.09
N GLY A 355 26.49 -25.95 4.26
CA GLY A 355 26.39 -27.03 5.23
C GLY A 355 24.91 -27.44 5.36
N THR A 356 24.62 -28.72 5.63
CA THR A 356 23.21 -29.12 5.78
C THR A 356 22.63 -28.45 7.02
N ALA A 357 21.60 -27.62 6.82
CA ALA A 357 20.91 -26.93 7.89
C ALA A 357 20.01 -27.91 8.67
N VAL A 358 20.26 -28.04 9.97
CA VAL A 358 19.33 -28.65 10.91
C VAL A 358 18.30 -27.60 11.28
N ARG A 359 17.03 -27.87 10.93
CA ARG A 359 15.92 -26.93 11.05
C ARG A 359 14.98 -27.31 12.19
N ALA A 360 14.31 -26.30 12.76
CA ALA A 360 13.24 -26.50 13.73
C ALA A 360 12.10 -27.30 13.09
N GLN A 361 11.72 -28.42 13.69
CA GLN A 361 10.59 -29.23 13.20
C GLN A 361 9.25 -28.57 13.51
N TRP A 362 9.17 -27.85 14.64
CA TRP A 362 7.96 -27.18 15.14
C TRP A 362 8.32 -25.78 15.64
N PRO A 363 7.36 -24.83 15.68
CA PRO A 363 7.58 -23.55 16.35
C PRO A 363 7.77 -23.77 17.86
N GLY A 364 8.73 -23.10 18.47
CA GLY A 364 9.08 -23.33 19.88
C GLY A 364 10.11 -22.33 20.43
N LEU A 365 10.36 -22.39 21.73
CA LEU A 365 11.40 -21.63 22.41
C LEU A 365 12.69 -22.45 22.45
N ILE A 366 13.84 -21.86 22.12
CA ILE A 366 15.13 -22.53 22.28
C ILE A 366 15.52 -22.53 23.77
N VAL A 367 15.51 -23.70 24.40
CA VAL A 367 15.87 -23.84 25.82
C VAL A 367 17.39 -23.77 25.99
N SER A 368 18.13 -24.44 25.10
CA SER A 368 19.59 -24.45 25.11
C SER A 368 20.18 -24.86 23.78
N VAL A 369 21.43 -24.43 23.54
CA VAL A 369 22.26 -24.84 22.41
C VAL A 369 23.45 -25.62 22.97
N ALA A 370 23.69 -26.83 22.46
CA ALA A 370 24.69 -27.76 22.97
C ALA A 370 26.02 -27.75 22.21
N VAL A 371 26.10 -26.97 21.12
CA VAL A 371 27.26 -26.92 20.22
C VAL A 371 27.73 -25.50 19.94
N THR A 372 28.99 -25.34 19.53
CA THR A 372 29.56 -24.06 19.09
C THR A 372 30.08 -24.14 17.65
N PRO A 373 30.14 -23.00 16.92
CA PRO A 373 30.77 -22.97 15.59
C PRO A 373 32.21 -23.48 15.62
N GLY A 374 32.58 -24.29 14.64
CA GLY A 374 33.88 -24.96 14.52
C GLY A 374 34.02 -26.27 15.29
N GLN A 375 32.98 -26.72 16.02
CA GLN A 375 32.96 -27.98 16.74
C GLN A 375 32.67 -29.16 15.79
N ASP A 376 33.42 -30.24 15.88
CA ASP A 376 33.08 -31.50 15.20
C ASP A 376 32.00 -32.26 15.97
N VAL A 377 31.00 -32.78 15.25
CA VAL A 377 29.88 -33.56 15.80
C VAL A 377 29.76 -34.88 15.07
N ALA A 378 29.44 -35.95 15.80
CA ALA A 378 29.09 -37.24 15.22
C ALA A 378 27.59 -37.31 14.91
N GLU A 379 27.19 -38.24 14.05
CA GLU A 379 25.77 -38.56 13.83
C GLU A 379 25.10 -38.93 15.17
N GLY A 380 23.96 -38.29 15.48
CA GLY A 380 23.19 -38.50 16.70
C GLY A 380 23.55 -37.57 17.87
N ASP A 381 24.61 -36.76 17.77
CA ASP A 381 25.00 -35.82 18.82
C ASP A 381 23.92 -34.74 19.03
N PRO A 382 23.61 -34.35 20.29
CA PRO A 382 22.62 -33.32 20.58
C PRO A 382 23.12 -31.94 20.12
N LEU A 383 22.28 -31.19 19.41
CA LEU A 383 22.61 -29.87 18.87
C LEU A 383 21.86 -28.76 19.60
N VAL A 384 20.54 -28.85 19.66
CA VAL A 384 19.65 -27.81 20.20
C VAL A 384 18.48 -28.47 20.94
N VAL A 385 18.10 -27.91 22.08
CA VAL A 385 16.88 -28.30 22.80
C VAL A 385 15.84 -27.21 22.59
N SER A 386 14.68 -27.59 22.06
CA SER A 386 13.55 -26.68 21.85
C SER A 386 12.35 -27.10 22.69
N GLU A 387 11.64 -26.14 23.28
CA GLU A 387 10.36 -26.34 23.95
C GLU A 387 9.23 -25.93 23.02
N ALA A 388 8.36 -26.88 22.70
CA ALA A 388 7.12 -26.64 21.97
C ALA A 388 5.98 -27.36 22.69
N MET A 389 4.82 -26.73 22.79
CA MET A 389 3.65 -27.31 23.48
C MET A 389 3.96 -27.76 24.93
N LYS A 390 4.81 -27.02 25.65
CA LYS A 390 5.30 -27.35 27.01
C LYS A 390 6.08 -28.66 27.11
N MET A 391 6.63 -29.13 25.98
CA MET A 391 7.45 -30.34 25.89
C MET A 391 8.80 -30.00 25.29
N GLU A 392 9.87 -30.46 25.93
CA GLU A 392 11.22 -30.32 25.39
C GLU A 392 11.50 -31.42 24.35
N SER A 393 12.13 -31.04 23.24
CA SER A 393 12.59 -31.93 22.18
C SER A 393 14.04 -31.60 21.82
N THR A 394 14.90 -32.62 21.81
CA THR A 394 16.31 -32.49 21.44
C THR A 394 16.50 -32.80 19.97
N LEU A 395 16.95 -31.81 19.21
CA LEU A 395 17.36 -31.96 17.81
C LEU A 395 18.81 -32.44 17.76
N ARG A 396 19.04 -33.50 16.97
CA ARG A 396 20.32 -34.21 16.89
C ARG A 396 20.96 -34.07 15.51
N ALA A 397 22.28 -34.22 15.45
CA ALA A 397 23.04 -34.22 14.21
C ALA A 397 22.60 -35.37 13.29
N PRO A 398 22.16 -35.10 12.06
CA PRO A 398 21.74 -36.13 11.12
C PRO A 398 22.90 -36.91 10.49
N PHE A 399 24.13 -36.42 10.60
CA PHE A 399 25.36 -37.05 10.11
C PHE A 399 26.59 -36.45 10.81
N ALA A 400 27.76 -37.08 10.65
CA ALA A 400 29.03 -36.56 11.18
C ALA A 400 29.59 -35.40 10.35
N GLY A 401 30.04 -34.34 11.00
CA GLY A 401 30.56 -33.15 10.33
C GLY A 401 30.96 -32.03 11.30
N THR A 402 31.43 -30.91 10.76
CA THR A 402 31.83 -29.74 11.54
C THR A 402 30.71 -28.69 11.55
N ILE A 403 30.34 -28.20 12.73
CA ILE A 403 29.39 -27.10 12.89
C ILE A 403 29.94 -25.84 12.23
N THR A 404 29.25 -25.34 11.22
CA THR A 404 29.65 -24.15 10.46
C THR A 404 29.17 -22.88 11.14
N SER A 405 27.91 -22.86 11.57
CA SER A 405 27.32 -21.77 12.34
C SER A 405 26.14 -22.27 13.18
N VAL A 406 25.82 -21.49 14.22
CA VAL A 406 24.63 -21.64 15.05
C VAL A 406 23.80 -20.37 14.83
N GLU A 407 22.58 -20.54 14.35
CA GLU A 407 21.71 -19.45 13.88
C GLU A 407 20.75 -18.93 14.97
N VAL A 408 20.83 -19.47 16.18
CA VAL A 408 19.88 -19.21 17.27
C VAL A 408 20.56 -19.09 18.64
N LEU A 409 19.92 -18.34 19.54
CA LEU A 409 20.33 -18.16 20.93
C LEU A 409 19.38 -18.86 21.91
N PRO A 410 19.85 -19.23 23.12
CA PRO A 410 18.95 -19.63 24.20
C PRO A 410 17.92 -18.54 24.53
N ASN A 411 16.70 -18.95 24.86
CA ASN A 411 15.50 -18.13 25.03
C ASN A 411 15.00 -17.38 23.77
N GLU A 412 15.49 -17.75 22.59
CA GLU A 412 14.98 -17.24 21.32
C GLU A 412 13.75 -18.04 20.86
N GLN A 413 12.74 -17.35 20.32
CA GLN A 413 11.54 -17.99 19.79
C GLN A 413 11.69 -18.25 18.29
N VAL A 414 11.54 -19.50 17.87
CA VAL A 414 11.77 -19.95 16.49
C VAL A 414 10.50 -20.47 15.85
N HIS A 415 10.37 -20.26 14.53
CA HIS A 415 9.27 -20.79 13.73
C HIS A 415 9.64 -22.16 13.11
N SER A 416 8.63 -22.94 12.69
CA SER A 416 8.88 -24.21 11.99
C SER A 416 9.67 -23.98 10.69
N GLY A 417 10.69 -24.79 10.46
CA GLY A 417 11.60 -24.68 9.31
C GLY A 417 12.73 -23.67 9.49
N ALA A 418 12.74 -22.89 10.59
CA ALA A 418 13.85 -21.98 10.88
C ALA A 418 15.17 -22.77 10.99
N PRO A 419 16.26 -22.32 10.33
CA PRO A 419 17.57 -22.94 10.50
C PRO A 419 18.05 -22.73 11.93
N LEU A 420 18.60 -23.77 12.55
CA LEU A 420 19.11 -23.71 13.92
C LEU A 420 20.63 -23.86 13.93
N VAL A 421 21.14 -24.84 13.19
CA VAL A 421 22.56 -25.17 13.12
C VAL A 421 22.89 -25.60 11.70
N LEU A 422 24.01 -25.13 11.16
CA LEU A 422 24.54 -25.55 9.86
C LEU A 422 25.70 -26.52 10.06
N ILE A 423 25.66 -27.69 9.42
CA ILE A 423 26.68 -28.75 9.56
C ILE A 423 27.35 -29.02 8.22
N ARG A 424 28.68 -28.87 8.14
CA ARG A 424 29.45 -29.28 6.97
C ARG A 424 29.84 -30.75 7.12
N PRO A 425 29.41 -31.66 6.22
CA PRO A 425 29.73 -33.08 6.33
C PRO A 425 31.24 -33.34 6.24
N GLU A 426 31.75 -34.28 7.05
CA GLU A 426 33.10 -34.81 6.86
C GLU A 426 33.15 -35.60 5.55
N SER A 427 33.90 -35.11 4.57
CA SER A 427 34.10 -35.83 3.32
C SER A 427 34.91 -37.11 3.57
N ASN A 428 34.24 -38.26 3.56
CA ASN A 428 34.89 -39.56 3.45
C ASN A 428 35.80 -39.57 2.22
N GLY A 429 37.10 -39.78 2.45
CA GLY A 429 38.15 -39.69 1.43
C GLY A 429 38.09 -40.78 0.36
N GLN A 430 37.12 -40.72 -0.55
CA GLN A 430 37.14 -41.46 -1.81
C GLN A 430 36.78 -40.56 -3.00
N ALA A 431 37.85 -40.10 -3.68
CA ALA A 431 37.99 -39.70 -5.08
C ALA A 431 36.95 -38.79 -5.75
N GLN A 432 37.33 -37.51 -5.94
CA GLN A 432 37.22 -36.65 -7.16
C GLN A 432 37.46 -35.18 -6.68
N SER A 433 38.39 -34.35 -7.18
CA SER A 433 39.17 -34.31 -8.41
C SER A 433 40.61 -33.83 -8.17
N THR A 434 41.51 -34.28 -9.04
CA THR A 434 42.93 -33.94 -9.16
C THR A 434 43.20 -32.64 -9.94
N LEU A 435 42.42 -31.59 -9.71
CA LEU A 435 42.79 -30.23 -10.13
C LEU A 435 43.44 -29.53 -8.94
N GLY A 436 44.73 -29.20 -9.08
CA GLY A 436 45.44 -28.40 -8.09
C GLY A 436 44.67 -27.10 -7.81
N ARG A 437 43.94 -27.06 -6.68
CA ARG A 437 43.32 -25.85 -6.13
C ARG A 437 44.42 -24.88 -5.72
N THR A 438 44.89 -24.06 -6.65
CA THR A 438 45.56 -22.81 -6.27
C THR A 438 44.49 -21.88 -5.73
N LYS A 439 44.52 -21.58 -4.41
CA LYS A 439 43.64 -20.57 -3.79
C LYS A 439 43.69 -19.28 -4.61
N GLY A 440 42.57 -18.91 -5.22
CA GLY A 440 42.42 -17.63 -5.89
C GLY A 440 42.36 -16.48 -4.89
N SER A 441 42.61 -15.26 -5.36
CA SER A 441 42.36 -14.05 -4.58
C SER A 441 40.86 -13.79 -4.46
N ARG A 442 40.38 -13.35 -3.28
CA ARG A 442 39.00 -12.90 -3.08
C ARG A 442 38.64 -11.83 -4.11
N VAL A 443 37.46 -11.95 -4.70
CA VAL A 443 36.97 -11.01 -5.69
C VAL A 443 36.45 -9.74 -5.01
N SER A 444 36.72 -8.56 -5.60
CA SER A 444 36.11 -7.29 -5.16
C SER A 444 34.81 -7.04 -5.91
N PHE A 445 33.80 -6.53 -5.19
CA PHE A 445 32.51 -6.09 -5.73
C PHE A 445 32.44 -4.56 -5.93
N ASP A 446 33.56 -3.86 -5.77
CA ASP A 446 33.62 -2.42 -5.98
C ASP A 446 33.23 -2.05 -7.42
N GLY A 447 32.32 -1.09 -7.57
CA GLY A 447 31.82 -0.67 -8.87
C GLY A 447 30.76 -1.59 -9.50
N MET A 448 30.26 -2.58 -8.76
CA MET A 448 29.15 -3.45 -9.19
C MET A 448 27.75 -2.87 -8.89
N ALA A 449 27.68 -1.69 -8.26
CA ALA A 449 26.45 -0.92 -8.19
C ALA A 449 26.06 -0.42 -9.59
N LEU A 450 24.77 -0.27 -9.89
CA LEU A 450 24.36 0.37 -11.13
C LEU A 450 24.90 1.82 -11.16
N PRO A 451 25.52 2.26 -12.27
CA PRO A 451 25.88 3.66 -12.42
C PRO A 451 24.62 4.53 -12.35
N GLU A 452 24.71 5.70 -11.70
CA GLU A 452 23.63 6.68 -11.73
C GLU A 452 23.31 6.97 -13.19
N THR A 453 22.11 6.57 -13.63
CA THR A 453 21.68 6.77 -15.01
C THR A 453 21.62 8.26 -15.29
N SER A 454 22.50 8.72 -16.16
CA SER A 454 22.61 10.13 -16.57
C SER A 454 21.35 10.55 -17.33
N GLY A 455 20.43 11.21 -16.63
CA GLY A 455 19.30 11.92 -17.25
C GLY A 455 17.92 11.73 -16.59
N ARG A 456 17.73 10.73 -15.72
CA ARG A 456 16.45 10.57 -14.99
C ARG A 456 16.47 11.32 -13.65
N PRO A 457 15.41 12.11 -13.32
CA PRO A 457 15.24 12.68 -12.00
C PRO A 457 15.26 11.60 -10.90
N ARG A 458 15.81 11.98 -9.74
CA ARG A 458 15.98 11.06 -8.62
C ARG A 458 14.65 10.51 -8.07
N PHE A 459 13.60 11.33 -8.05
CA PHE A 459 12.27 10.92 -7.57
C PHE A 459 11.63 9.81 -8.41
N GLU A 460 11.87 9.76 -9.73
CA GLU A 460 11.33 8.69 -10.58
C GLU A 460 11.85 7.34 -10.13
N ARG A 461 13.16 7.25 -9.83
CA ARG A 461 13.78 6.02 -9.33
C ARG A 461 13.24 5.59 -7.97
N VAL A 462 12.99 6.55 -7.07
CA VAL A 462 12.42 6.28 -5.76
C VAL A 462 11.00 5.71 -5.90
N TYR A 463 10.15 6.35 -6.72
CA TYR A 463 8.80 5.85 -6.95
C TYR A 463 8.78 4.51 -7.70
N ASP A 464 9.67 4.27 -8.66
CA ASP A 464 9.80 2.97 -9.33
C ASP A 464 10.14 1.85 -8.32
N ALA A 465 11.09 2.09 -7.40
CA ALA A 465 11.44 1.15 -6.34
C ALA A 465 10.28 0.92 -5.36
N LEU A 466 9.59 1.98 -4.93
CA LEU A 466 8.43 1.87 -4.04
C LEU A 466 7.25 1.17 -4.73
N ARG A 467 7.03 1.36 -6.03
CA ARG A 467 6.03 0.61 -6.81
C ARG A 467 6.38 -0.86 -6.92
N GLY A 468 7.65 -1.20 -7.16
CA GLY A 468 8.14 -2.58 -7.12
C GLY A 468 7.85 -3.22 -5.77
N TYR A 469 8.22 -2.55 -4.68
CA TYR A 469 7.93 -3.03 -3.33
C TYR A 469 6.43 -3.19 -3.06
N LEU A 470 5.61 -2.23 -3.50
CA LEU A 470 4.16 -2.30 -3.39
C LEU A 470 3.55 -3.49 -4.14
N LEU A 471 4.13 -3.88 -5.28
CA LEU A 471 3.77 -5.10 -6.03
C LEU A 471 4.22 -6.40 -5.33
N GLY A 472 4.91 -6.33 -4.20
CA GLY A 472 5.40 -7.49 -3.46
C GLY A 472 6.83 -7.91 -3.79
N TYR A 473 7.56 -7.14 -4.60
CA TYR A 473 9.00 -7.33 -4.76
C TYR A 473 9.76 -6.97 -3.47
N GLU A 474 10.99 -7.44 -3.37
CA GLU A 474 11.78 -7.39 -2.14
C GLU A 474 12.64 -6.11 -2.08
N LEU A 475 12.79 -5.58 -0.87
CA LEU A 475 13.74 -4.52 -0.54
C LEU A 475 14.33 -4.82 0.83
N ASP A 476 15.61 -4.50 0.99
CA ASP A 476 16.26 -4.45 2.30
C ASP A 476 15.56 -3.41 3.21
N PRO A 477 15.34 -3.69 4.51
CA PRO A 477 14.70 -2.74 5.43
C PRO A 477 15.40 -1.38 5.54
N ALA A 478 16.74 -1.32 5.52
CA ALA A 478 17.46 -0.05 5.55
C ALA A 478 17.31 0.71 4.23
N ALA A 479 17.31 0.00 3.09
CA ALA A 479 17.01 0.59 1.79
C ALA A 479 15.59 1.15 1.71
N LEU A 480 14.59 0.43 2.23
CA LEU A 480 13.21 0.91 2.31
C LEU A 480 13.12 2.19 3.17
N SER A 481 13.74 2.20 4.36
CA SER A 481 13.78 3.38 5.22
C SER A 481 14.39 4.59 4.48
N ALA A 482 15.52 4.39 3.81
CA ALA A 482 16.17 5.45 3.04
C ALA A 482 15.28 5.97 1.89
N LEU A 483 14.58 5.09 1.19
CA LEU A 483 13.62 5.47 0.14
C LEU A 483 12.44 6.26 0.68
N LEU A 484 11.92 5.90 1.86
CA LEU A 484 10.81 6.61 2.52
C LEU A 484 11.24 8.01 2.98
N ASP A 485 12.42 8.13 3.61
CA ASP A 485 12.99 9.42 4.00
C ASP A 485 13.20 10.32 2.78
N GLU A 486 13.71 9.73 1.69
CA GLU A 486 13.92 10.45 0.45
C GLU A 486 12.59 10.87 -0.20
N GLN A 487 11.60 9.98 -0.25
CA GLN A 487 10.26 10.28 -0.73
C GLN A 487 9.65 11.46 0.02
N HIS A 488 9.74 11.44 1.35
CA HIS A 488 9.20 12.52 2.19
C HIS A 488 9.91 13.85 1.93
N SER A 489 11.21 13.81 1.64
CA SER A 489 11.99 15.01 1.35
C SER A 489 11.66 15.67 0.00
N PHE A 490 11.06 14.96 -0.97
CA PHE A 490 10.63 15.57 -2.22
C PHE A 490 9.52 16.60 -2.00
N ALA A 491 8.73 16.45 -0.93
CA ALA A 491 7.69 17.41 -0.53
C ALA A 491 8.22 18.83 -0.30
N THR A 492 9.50 18.99 0.02
CA THR A 492 10.13 20.29 0.27
C THR A 492 11.11 20.73 -0.82
N ARG A 493 11.73 19.77 -1.53
CA ARG A 493 12.83 20.04 -2.48
C ARG A 493 12.40 20.19 -3.94
N THR A 494 11.27 19.60 -4.34
CA THR A 494 10.80 19.61 -5.73
C THR A 494 9.57 20.49 -5.85
N SER A 495 9.48 21.28 -6.94
CA SER A 495 8.32 22.14 -7.21
C SER A 495 7.01 21.35 -7.10
N ALA A 496 6.01 21.94 -6.45
CA ALA A 496 4.70 21.32 -6.27
C ALA A 496 4.01 21.00 -7.61
N GLY A 497 4.22 21.84 -8.62
CA GLY A 497 3.66 21.69 -9.97
C GLY A 497 4.57 20.99 -10.97
N ASP A 498 5.60 20.25 -10.53
CA ASP A 498 6.42 19.44 -11.43
C ASP A 498 5.58 18.28 -11.99
N THR A 499 5.28 18.34 -13.29
CA THR A 499 4.44 17.36 -14.00
C THR A 499 4.98 15.93 -13.96
N ARG A 500 6.31 15.74 -13.97
CA ARG A 500 6.92 14.40 -13.91
C ARG A 500 6.75 13.79 -12.52
N LEU A 501 6.88 14.61 -11.48
CA LEU A 501 6.62 14.18 -10.11
C LEU A 501 5.13 13.87 -9.89
N LEU A 502 4.23 14.74 -10.35
CA LEU A 502 2.78 14.49 -10.25
C LEU A 502 2.39 13.19 -10.96
N THR A 503 2.98 12.90 -12.12
CA THR A 503 2.77 11.63 -12.84
C THR A 503 3.26 10.43 -12.02
N ALA A 504 4.46 10.50 -11.44
CA ALA A 504 4.99 9.42 -10.61
C ALA A 504 4.15 9.17 -9.34
N GLU A 505 3.66 10.24 -8.70
CA GLU A 505 2.73 10.17 -7.58
C GLU A 505 1.39 9.57 -8.00
N ASP A 506 0.82 10.00 -9.12
CA ASP A 506 -0.46 9.51 -9.65
C ASP A 506 -0.39 8.01 -9.95
N ASP A 507 0.67 7.56 -10.61
CA ASP A 507 0.96 6.15 -10.89
C ASP A 507 1.03 5.31 -9.60
N PHE A 508 1.65 5.85 -8.55
CA PHE A 508 1.76 5.20 -7.25
C PHE A 508 0.39 5.11 -6.56
N LEU A 509 -0.35 6.22 -6.51
CA LEU A 509 -1.69 6.30 -5.94
C LEU A 509 -2.67 5.36 -6.65
N ASP A 510 -2.61 5.29 -7.99
CA ASP A 510 -3.46 4.43 -8.80
C ASP A 510 -3.19 2.95 -8.54
N LEU A 511 -1.91 2.55 -8.48
CA LEU A 511 -1.53 1.19 -8.13
C LEU A 511 -1.94 0.82 -6.70
N PHE A 512 -1.73 1.72 -5.74
CA PHE A 512 -2.14 1.53 -4.35
C PHE A 512 -3.65 1.29 -4.22
N ALA A 513 -4.46 2.10 -4.92
CA ALA A 513 -5.90 1.97 -4.92
C ALA A 513 -6.37 0.68 -5.61
N ASP A 514 -5.80 0.34 -6.77
CA ASP A 514 -6.18 -0.86 -7.53
C ASP A 514 -5.88 -2.15 -6.75
N LEU A 515 -4.72 -2.23 -6.08
CA LEU A 515 -4.40 -3.33 -5.15
C LEU A 515 -5.37 -3.36 -3.97
N GLY A 516 -5.72 -2.21 -3.41
CA GLY A 516 -6.61 -2.16 -2.26
C GLY A 516 -8.04 -2.62 -2.56
N LEU A 517 -8.55 -2.36 -3.77
CA LEU A 517 -9.85 -2.83 -4.23
C LEU A 517 -9.94 -4.36 -4.39
N LEU A 518 -8.82 -5.06 -4.56
CA LEU A 518 -8.79 -6.54 -4.60
C LEU A 518 -8.96 -7.16 -3.21
N TRP A 519 -8.49 -6.47 -2.17
CA TRP A 519 -8.42 -6.98 -0.79
C TRP A 519 -9.51 -6.43 0.14
N ARG A 520 -10.56 -5.81 -0.42
CA ARG A 520 -11.63 -5.18 0.35
C ARG A 520 -12.47 -6.21 1.14
N SER A 521 -12.72 -5.91 2.42
CA SER A 521 -13.53 -6.77 3.32
C SER A 521 -15.01 -6.34 3.36
N GLU A 522 -15.34 -5.11 2.96
CA GLU A 522 -16.72 -4.61 2.90
C GLU A 522 -17.51 -5.19 1.70
N ARG A 523 -18.83 -5.29 1.88
CA ARG A 523 -19.79 -5.67 0.84
C ARG A 523 -19.92 -4.53 -0.17
N ASP A 524 -20.00 -4.83 -1.47
CA ASP A 524 -20.45 -3.83 -2.44
C ASP A 524 -21.95 -3.58 -2.18
N SER A 525 -22.28 -2.38 -1.71
CA SER A 525 -23.62 -1.95 -1.28
C SER A 525 -24.69 -2.01 -2.39
N GLY A 526 -24.30 -2.27 -3.64
CA GLY A 526 -25.18 -2.29 -4.81
C GLY A 526 -25.69 -3.65 -5.30
N ALA A 527 -25.29 -4.78 -4.70
CA ALA A 527 -25.70 -6.10 -5.20
C ALA A 527 -26.66 -6.81 -4.24
N GLN A 528 -27.96 -6.48 -4.34
CA GLN A 528 -29.02 -7.44 -4.00
C GLN A 528 -29.06 -8.51 -5.09
N SER A 529 -28.09 -9.43 -5.11
CA SER A 529 -28.19 -10.66 -5.89
C SER A 529 -28.52 -11.81 -4.97
N GLU A 530 -29.56 -12.56 -5.30
CA GLU A 530 -29.98 -13.83 -4.65
C GLU A 530 -28.89 -14.93 -4.71
N GLN A 531 -27.70 -14.64 -5.25
CA GLN A 531 -26.56 -15.54 -5.36
C GLN A 531 -25.34 -14.98 -4.60
N GLY A 532 -25.06 -15.53 -3.41
CA GLY A 532 -23.72 -15.53 -2.79
C GLY A 532 -23.33 -14.31 -1.93
N VAL A 533 -23.14 -14.56 -0.63
CA VAL A 533 -22.65 -13.63 0.41
C VAL A 533 -21.12 -13.64 0.43
N THR A 534 -20.43 -13.12 -0.60
CA THR A 534 -18.94 -13.19 -0.63
C THR A 534 -18.27 -11.84 -0.90
N THR A 535 -17.27 -11.50 -0.09
CA THR A 535 -16.46 -10.28 -0.17
C THR A 535 -15.41 -10.34 -1.29
N ALA A 536 -14.83 -9.19 -1.68
CA ALA A 536 -13.76 -9.15 -2.67
C ALA A 536 -12.53 -9.98 -2.23
N ARG A 537 -12.19 -9.91 -0.94
CA ARG A 537 -11.12 -10.72 -0.34
C ARG A 537 -11.38 -12.22 -0.51
N GLU A 538 -12.59 -12.70 -0.23
CA GLU A 538 -12.95 -14.11 -0.39
C GLU A 538 -12.90 -14.56 -1.85
N GLN A 539 -13.35 -13.71 -2.78
CA GLN A 539 -13.25 -13.96 -4.22
C GLN A 539 -11.80 -14.15 -4.66
N ILE A 540 -10.89 -13.29 -4.20
CA ILE A 540 -9.46 -13.41 -4.51
C ILE A 540 -8.83 -14.63 -3.84
N LEU A 541 -9.15 -14.93 -2.58
CA LEU A 541 -8.64 -16.15 -1.91
C LEU A 541 -9.12 -17.43 -2.62
N SER A 542 -10.37 -17.45 -3.06
CA SER A 542 -10.92 -18.54 -3.88
C SER A 542 -10.20 -18.66 -5.22
N TYR A 543 -9.90 -17.54 -5.88
CA TYR A 543 -9.08 -17.56 -7.10
C TYR A 543 -7.66 -18.07 -6.86
N ILE A 544 -7.00 -17.64 -5.78
CA ILE A 544 -5.65 -18.11 -5.42
C ILE A 544 -5.65 -19.62 -5.14
N GLN A 545 -6.73 -20.16 -4.56
CA GLN A 545 -6.89 -21.60 -4.33
C GLN A 545 -6.95 -22.41 -5.64
N TRP A 546 -7.64 -21.90 -6.67
CA TRP A 546 -7.93 -22.67 -7.89
C TRP A 546 -7.08 -22.28 -9.11
N LEU A 547 -6.59 -21.04 -9.17
CA LEU A 547 -5.97 -20.39 -10.33
C LEU A 547 -6.79 -20.55 -11.61
N ASP A 548 -8.11 -20.54 -11.46
CA ASP A 548 -9.09 -20.66 -12.53
C ASP A 548 -10.27 -19.72 -12.20
N PRO A 549 -10.53 -18.71 -13.04
CA PRO A 549 -11.55 -17.70 -12.77
C PRO A 549 -12.97 -18.25 -12.85
N ASP A 550 -13.21 -19.31 -13.62
CA ASP A 550 -14.52 -19.94 -13.76
C ASP A 550 -14.80 -20.84 -12.56
N ARG A 551 -13.82 -21.65 -12.14
CA ARG A 551 -13.92 -22.50 -10.95
C ARG A 551 -14.05 -21.70 -9.66
N ALA A 552 -13.38 -20.55 -9.58
CA ALA A 552 -13.47 -19.65 -8.43
C ALA A 552 -14.77 -18.82 -8.40
N GLY A 553 -15.59 -18.85 -9.46
CA GLY A 553 -16.83 -18.08 -9.54
C GLY A 553 -16.61 -16.56 -9.62
N LEU A 554 -15.49 -16.11 -10.21
CA LEU A 554 -15.14 -14.68 -10.21
C LEU A 554 -16.10 -13.85 -11.07
N PRO A 555 -16.74 -12.79 -10.51
CA PRO A 555 -17.56 -11.85 -11.27
C PRO A 555 -16.78 -11.10 -12.35
N ALA A 556 -17.44 -10.68 -13.43
CA ALA A 556 -16.79 -9.98 -14.55
C ALA A 556 -16.06 -8.68 -14.15
N GLN A 557 -16.57 -7.96 -13.14
CA GLN A 557 -15.89 -6.78 -12.61
C GLN A 557 -14.59 -7.15 -11.89
N MET A 558 -14.60 -8.21 -11.07
CA MET A 558 -13.41 -8.69 -10.37
C MET A 558 -12.36 -9.20 -11.35
N ARG A 559 -12.75 -9.93 -12.41
CA ARG A 559 -11.84 -10.37 -13.47
C ARG A 559 -11.10 -9.20 -14.14
N ARG A 560 -11.81 -8.10 -14.43
CA ARG A 560 -11.19 -6.89 -15.02
C ARG A 560 -10.21 -6.22 -14.06
N ARG A 561 -10.55 -6.11 -12.77
CA ARG A 561 -9.66 -5.54 -11.75
C ARG A 561 -8.39 -6.40 -11.59
N LEU A 562 -8.57 -7.71 -11.47
CA LEU A 562 -7.47 -8.65 -11.34
C LEU A 562 -6.54 -8.63 -12.57
N ALA A 563 -7.10 -8.63 -13.78
CA ALA A 563 -6.31 -8.52 -15.01
C ALA A 563 -5.52 -7.20 -15.08
N LYS A 564 -6.11 -6.08 -14.65
CA LYS A 564 -5.44 -4.78 -14.59
C LYS A 564 -4.22 -4.82 -13.65
N VAL A 565 -4.37 -5.39 -12.47
CA VAL A 565 -3.28 -5.51 -11.50
C VAL A 565 -2.21 -6.50 -11.98
N LEU A 566 -2.63 -7.65 -12.51
CA LEU A 566 -1.72 -8.68 -13.03
C LEU A 566 -0.89 -8.20 -14.24
N ALA A 567 -1.39 -7.23 -15.00
CA ALA A 567 -0.63 -6.61 -16.09
C ALA A 567 0.68 -5.95 -15.60
N HIS A 568 0.74 -5.47 -14.36
CA HIS A 568 1.98 -4.93 -13.77
C HIS A 568 3.07 -5.99 -13.57
N TYR A 569 2.69 -7.28 -13.54
CA TYR A 569 3.60 -8.42 -13.49
C TYR A 569 3.89 -9.01 -14.87
N GLY A 570 3.37 -8.42 -15.95
CA GLY A 570 3.49 -8.93 -17.32
C GLY A 570 2.54 -10.08 -17.64
N VAL A 571 1.51 -10.31 -16.82
CA VAL A 571 0.53 -11.39 -17.00
C VAL A 571 -0.73 -10.86 -17.70
N THR A 572 -1.06 -11.43 -18.85
CA THR A 572 -2.20 -11.02 -19.69
C THR A 572 -3.36 -12.02 -19.70
N ASP A 573 -3.15 -13.25 -19.21
CA ASP A 573 -4.15 -14.32 -19.12
C ASP A 573 -4.28 -14.80 -17.67
N LEU A 574 -5.52 -15.04 -17.25
CA LEU A 574 -5.88 -15.56 -15.91
C LEU A 574 -5.84 -17.09 -15.85
N ARG A 575 -5.51 -17.78 -16.94
CA ARG A 575 -5.27 -19.23 -16.94
C ARG A 575 -3.91 -19.55 -16.37
N ARG A 576 -3.86 -20.64 -15.59
CA ARG A 576 -2.65 -21.15 -14.93
C ARG A 576 -1.47 -21.28 -15.90
N ASN A 577 -0.41 -20.52 -15.61
CA ASN A 577 0.89 -20.58 -16.27
C ASN A 577 1.98 -20.16 -15.26
N PRO A 578 3.28 -20.44 -15.51
CA PRO A 578 4.35 -20.15 -14.55
C PRO A 578 4.44 -18.66 -14.15
N GLY A 579 4.19 -17.74 -15.09
CA GLY A 579 4.19 -16.30 -14.82
C GLY A 579 3.06 -15.87 -13.88
N LEU A 580 1.86 -16.42 -14.08
CA LEU A 580 0.71 -16.21 -13.18
C LEU A 580 0.97 -16.81 -11.79
N GLU A 581 1.55 -18.01 -11.73
CA GLU A 581 1.89 -18.66 -10.45
C GLU A 581 2.85 -17.81 -9.62
N GLN A 582 3.83 -17.16 -10.26
CA GLN A 582 4.74 -16.22 -9.59
C GLN A 582 4.02 -14.92 -9.20
N ALA A 583 3.27 -14.32 -10.12
CA ALA A 583 2.57 -13.06 -9.89
C ALA A 583 1.58 -13.14 -8.72
N VAL A 584 0.90 -14.28 -8.54
CA VAL A 584 -0.05 -14.49 -7.44
C VAL A 584 0.64 -14.51 -6.07
N VAL A 585 1.86 -15.08 -5.96
CA VAL A 585 2.62 -15.04 -4.69
C VAL A 585 2.98 -13.60 -4.33
N LEU A 586 3.49 -12.83 -5.30
CA LEU A 586 3.83 -11.43 -5.10
C LEU A 586 2.59 -10.58 -4.79
N LEU A 587 1.49 -10.81 -5.50
CA LEU A 587 0.20 -10.17 -5.26
C LEU A 587 -0.31 -10.44 -3.84
N PHE A 588 -0.14 -11.67 -3.33
CA PHE A 588 -0.52 -11.97 -1.95
C PHE A 588 0.34 -11.18 -0.95
N GLY A 589 1.64 -11.10 -1.17
CA GLY A 589 2.56 -10.29 -0.36
C GLY A 589 2.27 -8.78 -0.38
N SER A 590 1.71 -8.26 -1.48
CA SER A 590 1.37 -6.83 -1.62
C SER A 590 0.42 -6.30 -0.53
N GLN A 591 -0.39 -7.17 0.09
CA GLN A 591 -1.34 -6.78 1.14
C GLN A 591 -0.62 -6.16 2.34
N GLU A 592 0.47 -6.79 2.81
CA GLU A 592 1.25 -6.29 3.93
C GLU A 592 2.02 -5.02 3.54
N ARG A 593 2.59 -5.01 2.32
CA ARG A 593 3.34 -3.85 1.81
C ARG A 593 2.48 -2.61 1.69
N ARG A 594 1.19 -2.76 1.35
CA ARG A 594 0.22 -1.66 1.31
C ARG A 594 0.07 -0.97 2.67
N MET A 595 0.08 -1.73 3.77
CA MET A 595 0.01 -1.16 5.12
C MET A 595 1.28 -0.38 5.46
N GLN A 596 2.46 -0.92 5.14
CA GLN A 596 3.74 -0.27 5.37
C GLN A 596 3.92 1.02 4.55
N LEU A 597 3.39 1.04 3.32
CA LEU A 597 3.49 2.19 2.41
C LEU A 597 2.33 3.19 2.54
N ALA A 598 1.40 3.01 3.47
CA ALA A 598 0.31 3.96 3.69
C ALA A 598 0.83 5.38 4.01
N GLY A 599 1.97 5.49 4.70
CA GLY A 599 2.62 6.77 4.99
C GLY A 599 3.05 7.54 3.73
N VAL A 600 3.38 6.85 2.64
CA VAL A 600 3.71 7.47 1.35
C VAL A 600 2.47 8.14 0.75
N VAL A 601 1.34 7.43 0.75
CA VAL A 601 0.05 7.97 0.25
C VAL A 601 -0.38 9.19 1.06
N THR A 602 -0.29 9.10 2.39
CA THR A 602 -0.52 10.22 3.29
C THR A 602 0.35 11.43 2.94
N SER A 603 1.67 11.23 2.81
CA SER A 603 2.64 12.26 2.46
C SER A 603 2.28 12.96 1.13
N ILE A 604 1.88 12.19 0.11
CA ILE A 604 1.42 12.71 -1.18
C ILE A 604 0.15 13.56 -1.03
N LEU A 605 -0.89 13.03 -0.37
CA LEU A 605 -2.17 13.72 -0.24
C LEU A 605 -2.05 15.00 0.61
N GLU A 606 -1.31 14.97 1.71
CA GLU A 606 -1.04 16.15 2.55
C GLU A 606 -0.25 17.23 1.79
N ARG A 607 0.77 16.84 1.02
CA ARG A 607 1.51 17.75 0.15
C ARG A 607 0.56 18.39 -0.88
N ARG A 608 -0.30 17.59 -1.53
CA ARG A 608 -1.25 18.09 -2.53
C ARG A 608 -2.23 19.09 -1.92
N LEU A 609 -2.78 18.77 -0.74
CA LEU A 609 -3.65 19.68 0.01
C LEU A 609 -2.93 20.98 0.41
N ARG A 610 -1.67 20.89 0.82
CA ARG A 610 -0.84 22.05 1.20
C ARG A 610 -0.53 22.98 0.03
N TYR A 611 -0.18 22.42 -1.14
CA TYR A 611 0.20 23.18 -2.33
C TYR A 611 -0.90 23.20 -3.40
N ARG A 612 -2.16 23.15 -2.97
CA ARG A 612 -3.35 23.05 -3.83
C ARG A 612 -3.31 23.99 -5.03
N ASP A 613 -3.08 25.27 -4.80
CA ASP A 613 -3.22 26.29 -5.86
C ASP A 613 -2.17 26.13 -6.97
N LEU A 614 -1.02 25.51 -6.68
CA LEU A 614 0.01 25.19 -7.68
C LEU A 614 -0.29 23.92 -8.49
N ILE A 615 -1.12 23.03 -7.94
CA ILE A 615 -1.45 21.72 -8.52
C ILE A 615 -2.79 21.75 -9.26
N LEU A 616 -3.71 22.61 -8.82
CA LEU A 616 -5.05 22.76 -9.39
C LEU A 616 -5.08 22.88 -10.93
N PRO A 617 -4.13 23.56 -11.61
CA PRO A 617 -4.12 23.64 -13.08
C PRO A 617 -3.89 22.29 -13.80
N PHE A 618 -3.39 21.27 -13.11
CA PHE A 618 -3.10 19.95 -13.67
C PHE A 618 -4.18 18.91 -13.34
N VAL A 619 -5.25 19.30 -12.66
CA VAL A 619 -6.35 18.42 -12.29
C VAL A 619 -7.26 18.15 -13.49
N ASP A 620 -7.64 16.88 -13.66
CA ASP A 620 -8.50 16.38 -14.72
C ASP A 620 -9.55 15.39 -14.19
N ASP A 621 -10.39 14.84 -15.08
CA ASP A 621 -11.41 13.85 -14.72
C ASP A 621 -10.82 12.55 -14.13
N SER A 622 -9.57 12.21 -14.48
CA SER A 622 -8.88 11.05 -13.92
C SER A 622 -8.59 11.23 -12.43
N THR A 623 -8.37 12.48 -12.00
CA THR A 623 -8.08 12.85 -10.61
C THR A 623 -9.26 12.55 -9.68
N ARG A 624 -10.50 12.83 -10.14
CA ARG A 624 -11.73 12.44 -9.42
C ARG A 624 -11.78 10.92 -9.22
N THR A 625 -11.62 10.18 -10.32
CA THR A 625 -11.68 8.70 -10.31
C THR A 625 -10.60 8.08 -9.41
N ARG A 626 -9.41 8.71 -9.32
CA ARG A 626 -8.33 8.29 -8.44
C ARG A 626 -8.70 8.46 -6.96
N TYR A 627 -9.19 9.63 -6.56
CA TYR A 627 -9.58 9.86 -5.17
C TYR A 627 -10.76 8.99 -4.74
N ASP A 628 -11.76 8.79 -5.61
CA ASP A 628 -12.89 7.90 -5.31
C ASP A 628 -12.42 6.44 -5.10
N ARG A 629 -11.50 5.94 -5.93
CA ARG A 629 -10.89 4.61 -5.76
C ARG A 629 -10.04 4.52 -4.49
N LEU A 630 -9.21 5.53 -4.21
CA LEU A 630 -8.41 5.58 -2.98
C LEU A 630 -9.29 5.53 -1.74
N THR A 631 -10.36 6.32 -1.72
CA THR A 631 -11.38 6.29 -0.67
C THR A 631 -11.95 4.88 -0.52
N ALA A 632 -12.48 4.28 -1.59
CA ALA A 632 -13.08 2.94 -1.55
C ALA A 632 -12.10 1.82 -1.13
N SER A 633 -10.83 1.93 -1.54
CA SER A 633 -9.78 0.92 -1.29
C SER A 633 -9.16 0.98 0.11
N SER A 634 -9.40 2.06 0.85
CA SER A 634 -8.74 2.36 2.14
C SER A 634 -9.66 2.23 3.36
N HIS A 635 -10.90 1.77 3.16
CA HIS A 635 -11.82 1.43 4.26
C HIS A 635 -11.24 0.30 5.14
N ASP A 636 -11.66 0.25 6.41
CA ASP A 636 -11.21 -0.64 7.51
C ASP A 636 -9.90 -0.23 8.21
N HIS A 637 -8.74 -0.45 7.60
CA HIS A 637 -7.44 -0.33 8.31
C HIS A 637 -6.67 0.96 8.01
N LEU A 638 -7.09 1.74 7.00
CA LEU A 638 -6.41 2.95 6.52
C LEU A 638 -7.35 4.16 6.46
N GLU A 639 -8.22 4.30 7.46
CA GLU A 639 -9.28 5.33 7.48
C GLU A 639 -8.73 6.76 7.31
N TYR A 640 -7.54 7.05 7.84
CA TYR A 640 -6.87 8.33 7.64
C TYR A 640 -6.55 8.63 6.16
N VAL A 641 -6.13 7.61 5.39
CA VAL A 641 -5.90 7.76 3.94
C VAL A 641 -7.21 8.01 3.22
N ALA A 642 -8.28 7.30 3.60
CA ALA A 642 -9.60 7.49 3.01
C ALA A 642 -10.13 8.92 3.26
N ASP A 643 -9.92 9.46 4.46
CA ASP A 643 -10.30 10.83 4.84
C ASP A 643 -9.51 11.87 4.04
N LEU A 644 -8.19 11.74 3.95
CA LEU A 644 -7.35 12.64 3.15
C LEU A 644 -7.74 12.61 1.66
N ALA A 645 -8.11 11.44 1.13
CA ALA A 645 -8.56 11.32 -0.26
C ALA A 645 -9.90 12.04 -0.51
N ARG A 646 -10.85 11.95 0.44
CA ARG A 646 -12.13 12.70 0.38
C ARG A 646 -11.90 14.20 0.49
N ASP A 647 -11.02 14.63 1.38
CA ASP A 647 -10.64 16.04 1.53
C ASP A 647 -9.99 16.55 0.24
N ALA A 648 -9.07 15.78 -0.36
CA ALA A 648 -8.46 16.14 -1.64
C ALA A 648 -9.49 16.24 -2.77
N ARG A 649 -10.42 15.28 -2.88
CA ARG A 649 -11.54 15.34 -3.84
C ARG A 649 -12.36 16.61 -3.66
N PHE A 650 -12.78 16.92 -2.44
CA PHE A 650 -13.54 18.14 -2.17
C PHE A 650 -12.75 19.39 -2.57
N ARG A 651 -11.49 19.51 -2.13
CA ARG A 651 -10.67 20.72 -2.33
C ARG A 651 -10.30 20.94 -3.79
N PHE A 652 -10.04 19.89 -4.57
CA PHE A 652 -9.62 20.00 -5.98
C PHE A 652 -10.78 19.97 -6.98
N ILE A 653 -11.88 19.28 -6.67
CA ILE A 653 -12.97 19.06 -7.62
C ILE A 653 -14.22 19.84 -7.24
N ASP A 654 -14.70 19.71 -6.01
CA ASP A 654 -16.01 20.24 -5.61
C ASP A 654 -15.95 21.73 -5.20
N GLU A 655 -14.90 22.14 -4.47
CA GLU A 655 -14.71 23.50 -3.95
C GLU A 655 -14.55 24.58 -5.03
N PRO A 656 -13.79 24.38 -6.13
CA PRO A 656 -13.70 25.38 -7.20
C PRO A 656 -15.05 25.71 -7.83
N VAL A 657 -15.93 24.70 -7.98
CA VAL A 657 -17.29 24.89 -8.51
C VAL A 657 -18.14 25.72 -7.53
N VAL A 658 -18.01 25.44 -6.23
CA VAL A 658 -18.68 26.22 -5.16
C VAL A 658 -18.21 27.67 -5.15
N GLU A 659 -16.91 27.90 -5.16
CA GLU A 659 -16.35 29.25 -5.09
C GLU A 659 -16.66 30.05 -6.37
N ALA A 660 -16.72 29.42 -7.54
CA ALA A 660 -17.20 30.05 -8.76
C ALA A 660 -18.67 30.51 -8.66
N GLY A 661 -19.56 29.65 -8.14
CA GLY A 661 -20.96 30.02 -7.89
C GLY A 661 -21.12 31.14 -6.85
N ARG A 662 -20.27 31.14 -5.82
CA ARG A 662 -20.20 32.21 -4.81
C ARG A 662 -19.75 33.52 -5.41
N ALA A 663 -18.66 33.53 -6.17
CA ALA A 663 -18.11 34.72 -6.83
C ALA A 663 -19.15 35.33 -7.78
N GLN A 664 -19.87 34.50 -8.54
CA GLN A 664 -20.97 34.95 -9.40
C GLN A 664 -22.10 35.60 -8.59
N THR A 665 -22.49 34.99 -7.47
CA THR A 665 -23.53 35.54 -6.59
C THR A 665 -23.09 36.87 -5.97
N GLN A 666 -21.85 36.95 -5.48
CA GLN A 666 -21.29 38.17 -4.92
C GLN A 666 -21.23 39.30 -5.96
N ALA A 667 -20.77 39.02 -7.19
CA ALA A 667 -20.74 39.99 -8.27
C ALA A 667 -22.14 40.53 -8.60
N ARG A 668 -23.18 39.67 -8.58
CA ARG A 668 -24.58 40.10 -8.73
C ARG A 668 -25.02 41.02 -7.58
N MET A 669 -24.63 40.72 -6.34
CA MET A 669 -24.97 41.55 -5.18
C MET A 669 -24.25 42.90 -5.20
N GLU A 670 -22.98 42.92 -5.60
CA GLU A 670 -22.23 44.16 -5.82
C GLU A 670 -22.89 45.01 -6.90
N ALA A 671 -23.30 44.41 -8.02
CA ALA A 671 -24.05 45.11 -9.06
C ALA A 671 -25.38 45.69 -8.56
N HIS A 672 -26.09 45.04 -7.63
CA HIS A 672 -27.29 45.63 -7.01
C HIS A 672 -26.95 46.84 -6.13
N LEU A 673 -25.87 46.78 -5.35
CA LEU A 673 -25.41 47.87 -4.49
C LEU A 673 -24.87 49.06 -5.29
N ASP A 674 -24.10 48.82 -6.36
CA ASP A 674 -23.61 49.88 -7.25
C ASP A 674 -24.76 50.65 -7.88
N ALA A 675 -25.78 49.93 -8.34
CA ALA A 675 -26.98 50.54 -8.90
C ALA A 675 -27.78 51.36 -7.87
N LEU A 676 -27.78 50.98 -6.59
CA LEU A 676 -28.38 51.77 -5.50
C LEU A 676 -27.50 52.95 -5.08
N ALA A 677 -26.19 52.87 -5.30
CA ALA A 677 -25.26 53.96 -5.05
C ALA A 677 -25.38 55.07 -6.10
N GLU A 678 -25.58 54.68 -7.37
CA GLU A 678 -25.85 55.60 -8.49
C GLU A 678 -27.16 56.36 -8.32
N ASP A 679 -28.26 55.66 -8.02
CA ASP A 679 -29.58 56.24 -7.74
C ASP A 679 -30.29 55.47 -6.61
N PRO A 680 -30.27 56.02 -5.37
CA PRO A 680 -30.94 55.41 -4.22
C PRO A 680 -32.47 55.34 -4.34
N ASN A 681 -33.10 56.12 -5.23
CA ASN A 681 -34.55 56.24 -5.40
C ASN A 681 -35.04 55.66 -6.72
N ARG A 682 -34.19 54.91 -7.43
CA ARG A 682 -34.51 54.26 -8.70
C ARG A 682 -35.80 53.44 -8.66
N PRO A 683 -36.54 53.30 -9.79
CA PRO A 683 -37.79 52.53 -9.84
C PRO A 683 -37.66 51.08 -9.33
N GLU A 684 -36.53 50.41 -9.63
CA GLU A 684 -36.30 49.02 -9.21
C GLU A 684 -35.72 48.90 -7.78
N ARG A 685 -35.75 49.96 -6.97
CA ARG A 685 -35.16 49.97 -5.61
C ARG A 685 -35.69 48.82 -4.77
N ALA A 686 -37.01 48.60 -4.77
CA ALA A 686 -37.65 47.56 -3.98
C ALA A 686 -37.20 46.15 -4.39
N GLU A 687 -37.15 45.88 -5.70
CA GLU A 687 -36.69 44.59 -6.25
C GLU A 687 -35.22 44.33 -5.92
N ARG A 688 -34.36 45.36 -6.03
CA ARG A 688 -32.93 45.25 -5.71
C ARG A 688 -32.68 45.03 -4.22
N ILE A 689 -33.40 45.74 -3.35
CA ILE A 689 -33.36 45.51 -1.90
C ILE A 689 -33.84 44.09 -1.59
N ALA A 690 -34.93 43.62 -2.20
CA ALA A 690 -35.41 42.26 -2.03
C ALA A 690 -34.34 41.23 -2.43
N ALA A 691 -33.68 41.42 -3.58
CA ALA A 691 -32.57 40.55 -4.00
C ALA A 691 -31.40 40.54 -3.00
N LEU A 692 -31.04 41.69 -2.44
CA LEU A 692 -30.00 41.81 -1.41
C LEU A 692 -30.39 41.20 -0.06
N VAL A 693 -31.69 41.21 0.28
CA VAL A 693 -32.24 40.58 1.48
C VAL A 693 -32.26 39.06 1.34
N GLU A 694 -32.70 38.55 0.19
CA GLU A 694 -32.79 37.12 -0.12
C GLU A 694 -31.44 36.47 -0.47
N ALA A 695 -30.38 37.29 -0.67
CA ALA A 695 -29.08 36.77 -1.09
C ALA A 695 -28.54 35.72 -0.11
N PRO A 696 -28.22 34.50 -0.60
CA PRO A 696 -27.82 33.38 0.25
C PRO A 696 -26.42 33.56 0.87
N GLN A 697 -25.61 34.48 0.36
CA GLN A 697 -24.25 34.72 0.86
C GLN A 697 -24.23 35.69 2.06
N PRO A 698 -23.23 35.60 2.97
CA PRO A 698 -22.99 36.61 3.99
C PRO A 698 -22.78 38.00 3.38
N MET A 699 -23.61 38.96 3.77
CA MET A 699 -23.54 40.34 3.24
C MET A 699 -22.89 41.34 4.20
N ARG A 700 -22.59 40.92 5.44
CA ARG A 700 -22.13 41.82 6.51
C ARG A 700 -20.90 42.64 6.11
N GLN A 701 -19.85 41.98 5.63
CA GLN A 701 -18.60 42.64 5.24
C GLN A 701 -18.82 43.58 4.05
N LEU A 702 -19.59 43.14 3.04
CA LEU A 702 -19.88 43.93 1.85
C LEU A 702 -20.69 45.20 2.19
N LEU A 703 -21.74 45.07 3.03
CA LEU A 703 -22.56 46.20 3.47
C LEU A 703 -21.76 47.17 4.35
N LEU A 704 -20.92 46.67 5.28
CA LEU A 704 -20.05 47.51 6.10
C LEU A 704 -19.04 48.27 5.24
N ARG A 705 -18.37 47.58 4.31
CA ARG A 705 -17.39 48.20 3.40
C ARG A 705 -18.01 49.32 2.59
N ARG A 706 -19.22 49.12 2.05
CA ARG A 706 -19.97 50.16 1.34
C ARG A 706 -20.36 51.32 2.27
N ARG A 707 -20.79 51.04 3.51
CA ARG A 707 -21.10 52.06 4.51
C ARG A 707 -19.89 52.94 4.87
N MET A 708 -18.70 52.34 4.92
CA MET A 708 -17.44 53.02 5.24
C MET A 708 -16.85 53.80 4.07
N ALA A 709 -17.14 53.41 2.82
CA ALA A 709 -16.63 54.05 1.61
C ALA A 709 -17.29 55.41 1.27
N GLY A 710 -17.77 56.15 2.28
CA GLY A 710 -18.38 57.47 2.07
C GLY A 710 -19.75 57.45 1.38
N ALA A 711 -20.58 56.44 1.65
CA ALA A 711 -21.92 56.31 1.06
C ALA A 711 -22.77 57.58 1.22
N SER A 712 -23.53 57.97 0.18
CA SER A 712 -24.52 59.04 0.26
C SER A 712 -25.59 58.73 1.32
N LYS A 713 -26.26 59.75 1.88
CA LYS A 713 -27.34 59.52 2.88
C LYS A 713 -28.44 58.58 2.37
N GLY A 714 -28.80 58.69 1.09
CA GLY A 714 -29.77 57.77 0.45
C GLY A 714 -29.29 56.32 0.43
N LEU A 715 -28.01 56.08 0.09
CA LEU A 715 -27.43 54.74 0.13
C LEU A 715 -27.30 54.23 1.57
N GLN A 716 -26.88 55.07 2.52
CA GLN A 716 -26.82 54.72 3.94
C GLN A 716 -28.20 54.27 4.48
N ALA A 717 -29.27 54.97 4.10
CA ALA A 717 -30.63 54.58 4.45
C ALA A 717 -31.01 53.22 3.84
N ALA A 718 -30.70 52.99 2.56
CA ALA A 718 -30.93 51.68 1.93
C ALA A 718 -30.14 50.55 2.61
N LEU A 719 -28.89 50.78 3.01
CA LEU A 719 -28.06 49.79 3.72
C LEU A 719 -28.64 49.43 5.10
N LEU A 720 -29.15 50.43 5.84
CA LEU A 720 -29.85 50.20 7.11
C LEU A 720 -31.14 49.40 6.91
N GLU A 721 -31.93 49.73 5.89
CA GLU A 721 -33.15 48.99 5.54
C GLU A 721 -32.85 47.52 5.20
N ILE A 722 -31.85 47.28 4.34
CA ILE A 722 -31.38 45.93 3.98
C ILE A 722 -30.96 45.15 5.23
N ARG A 723 -30.20 45.80 6.13
CA ARG A 723 -29.74 45.19 7.38
C ARG A 723 -30.92 44.81 8.29
N ALA A 724 -31.88 45.72 8.49
CA ALA A 724 -33.08 45.47 9.29
C ALA A 724 -33.87 44.27 8.75
N ARG A 725 -34.17 44.28 7.44
CA ARG A 725 -34.87 43.18 6.77
C ARG A 725 -34.11 41.86 6.87
N ARG A 726 -32.77 41.83 6.74
CA ARG A 726 -31.98 40.59 6.85
C ARG A 726 -31.89 40.03 8.27
N TRP A 727 -31.63 40.86 9.27
CA TRP A 727 -31.50 40.40 10.66
C TRP A 727 -32.82 39.95 11.23
N TYR A 728 -33.87 40.74 11.00
CA TYR A 728 -35.21 40.52 11.53
C TYR A 728 -36.15 39.83 10.54
N ARG A 729 -35.64 39.14 9.51
CA ARG A 729 -36.44 38.43 8.48
C ARG A 729 -37.47 37.44 9.02
N THR A 730 -37.28 36.93 10.24
CA THR A 730 -38.23 36.03 10.92
C THR A 730 -39.29 36.78 11.72
N ARG A 731 -39.35 38.10 11.62
CA ARG A 731 -40.33 38.96 12.26
C ARG A 731 -41.08 39.74 11.17
N PRO A 732 -42.41 39.82 11.24
CA PRO A 732 -43.17 40.70 10.37
C PRO A 732 -42.94 42.15 10.81
N LEU A 733 -41.97 42.82 10.18
CA LEU A 733 -41.69 44.23 10.43
C LEU A 733 -42.79 45.10 9.82
N ARG A 734 -43.43 45.91 10.66
CA ARG A 734 -44.39 46.96 10.28
C ARG A 734 -43.73 48.32 10.39
N ASP A 735 -44.22 49.29 9.62
CA ASP A 735 -43.78 50.68 9.67
C ASP A 735 -42.25 50.86 9.58
N LEU A 736 -41.60 50.03 8.76
CA LEU A 736 -40.15 50.09 8.53
C LEU A 736 -39.79 51.38 7.79
N GLN A 737 -39.12 52.30 8.47
CA GLN A 737 -38.70 53.58 7.91
C GLN A 737 -37.25 53.91 8.31
N VAL A 738 -36.63 54.83 7.57
CA VAL A 738 -35.34 55.42 7.93
C VAL A 738 -35.52 56.93 8.03
N VAL A 739 -35.21 57.47 9.20
CA VAL A 739 -35.34 58.89 9.53
C VAL A 739 -33.98 59.45 9.94
N GLU A 740 -33.80 60.75 9.77
CA GLU A 740 -32.60 61.45 10.26
C GLU A 740 -32.95 62.23 11.54
N VAL A 741 -32.24 61.94 12.62
CA VAL A 741 -32.39 62.62 13.93
C VAL A 741 -31.02 63.09 14.38
N ASP A 742 -30.87 64.39 14.59
CA ASP A 742 -29.61 65.04 14.97
C ASP A 742 -28.40 64.65 14.08
N GLY A 743 -28.63 64.57 12.76
CA GLY A 743 -27.60 64.18 11.79
C GLY A 743 -27.32 62.67 11.70
N ILE A 744 -27.98 61.85 12.51
CA ILE A 744 -27.81 60.39 12.57
C ILE A 744 -29.01 59.71 11.90
N LEU A 745 -28.74 58.77 10.98
CA LEU A 745 -29.78 57.96 10.37
C LEU A 745 -30.19 56.82 11.31
N LEU A 746 -31.46 56.80 11.67
CA LEU A 746 -32.10 55.76 12.47
C LEU A 746 -33.11 55.00 11.60
N CYS A 747 -32.95 53.69 11.51
CA CYS A 747 -33.96 52.82 10.91
C CYS A 747 -34.83 52.23 12.01
N HIS A 748 -36.15 52.44 11.95
CA HIS A 748 -37.07 51.91 12.95
C HIS A 748 -38.16 51.05 12.32
N ALA A 749 -38.70 50.12 13.12
CA ALA A 749 -39.83 49.27 12.75
C ALA A 749 -40.52 48.72 13.99
N ASP A 750 -41.78 48.33 13.85
CA ASP A 750 -42.56 47.68 14.89
C ASP A 750 -42.79 46.20 14.58
N TYR A 751 -42.71 45.34 15.59
CA TYR A 751 -43.11 43.93 15.46
C TYR A 751 -43.62 43.37 16.79
N ASP A 752 -44.42 42.31 16.73
CA ASP A 752 -44.96 41.67 17.94
C ASP A 752 -44.10 40.46 18.34
N PHE A 753 -43.87 40.29 19.65
CA PHE A 753 -43.16 39.14 20.20
C PHE A 753 -43.66 38.79 21.60
N GLU A 754 -44.07 37.53 21.81
CA GLU A 754 -44.57 37.04 23.11
C GLU A 754 -45.65 37.93 23.75
N GLY A 755 -46.58 38.43 22.92
CA GLY A 755 -47.66 39.32 23.36
C GLY A 755 -47.24 40.76 23.63
N ARG A 756 -46.00 41.15 23.34
CA ARG A 756 -45.46 42.51 23.50
C ARG A 756 -45.27 43.19 22.14
N SER A 757 -45.61 44.48 22.08
CA SER A 757 -45.30 45.33 20.91
C SER A 757 -43.89 45.88 21.06
N ILE A 758 -43.00 45.51 20.14
CA ILE A 758 -41.59 45.87 20.16
C ILE A 758 -41.33 47.00 19.17
N HIS A 759 -40.62 48.03 19.62
CA HIS A 759 -40.15 49.12 18.76
C HIS A 759 -38.64 48.95 18.55
N LEU A 760 -38.24 48.53 17.36
CA LEU A 760 -36.84 48.37 16.96
C LEU A 760 -36.29 49.69 16.44
N VAL A 761 -35.10 50.07 16.89
CA VAL A 761 -34.29 51.15 16.33
C VAL A 761 -32.91 50.61 15.98
N MET A 762 -32.45 50.87 14.76
CA MET A 762 -31.16 50.44 14.25
C MET A 762 -30.33 51.63 13.77
N ALA A 763 -29.04 51.61 14.06
CA ALA A 763 -28.10 52.64 13.61
C ALA A 763 -26.76 52.04 13.21
N SER A 764 -26.00 52.77 12.39
CA SER A 764 -24.63 52.39 12.01
C SER A 764 -23.67 53.57 12.16
N THR A 765 -22.63 53.40 12.99
CA THR A 765 -21.71 54.49 13.37
C THR A 765 -20.32 53.96 13.77
N PRO A 766 -19.22 54.72 13.63
CA PRO A 766 -17.94 54.37 14.27
C PRO A 766 -18.11 54.20 15.79
N LEU A 767 -17.37 53.26 16.39
CA LEU A 767 -17.50 52.94 17.83
C LEU A 767 -17.27 54.17 18.73
N GLN A 768 -16.33 55.03 18.36
CA GLN A 768 -16.04 56.28 19.08
C GLN A 768 -17.20 57.29 19.10
N ASP A 769 -18.12 57.21 18.13
CA ASP A 769 -19.23 58.13 17.94
C ASP A 769 -20.55 57.59 18.54
N VAL A 770 -20.52 56.44 19.22
CA VAL A 770 -21.71 55.79 19.80
C VAL A 770 -22.45 56.69 20.78
N ARG A 771 -21.76 57.57 21.52
CA ARG A 771 -22.41 58.52 22.45
C ARG A 771 -23.40 59.45 21.76
N ALA A 772 -23.12 59.90 20.53
CA ALA A 772 -24.03 60.76 19.78
C ALA A 772 -25.32 60.03 19.37
N VAL A 773 -25.23 58.71 19.11
CA VAL A 773 -26.40 57.89 18.80
C VAL A 773 -27.37 57.82 19.98
N GLY A 774 -26.88 57.79 21.21
CA GLY A 774 -27.72 57.81 22.42
C GLY A 774 -28.67 59.00 22.45
N ASN A 775 -28.18 60.20 22.13
CA ASN A 775 -28.99 61.43 22.09
C ASN A 775 -30.05 61.36 20.97
N ALA A 776 -29.68 60.92 19.78
CA ALA A 776 -30.62 60.78 18.66
C ALA A 776 -31.72 59.73 18.95
N VAL A 777 -31.35 58.62 19.60
CA VAL A 777 -32.30 57.59 20.03
C VAL A 777 -33.23 58.11 21.13
N ALA A 778 -32.72 58.87 22.10
CA ALA A 778 -33.53 59.50 23.15
C ALA A 778 -34.57 60.47 22.55
N GLN A 779 -34.15 61.30 21.58
CA GLN A 779 -35.05 62.21 20.87
C GLN A 779 -36.10 61.45 20.06
N HIS A 780 -35.73 60.37 19.37
CA HIS A 780 -36.68 59.51 18.65
C HIS A 780 -37.69 58.86 19.61
N PHE A 781 -37.24 58.37 20.77
CA PHE A 781 -38.10 57.74 21.77
C PHE A 781 -39.10 58.67 22.44
N ALA A 782 -38.88 60.00 22.43
CA ALA A 782 -39.84 60.97 22.94
C ALA A 782 -41.18 60.93 22.18
N ASP A 783 -41.15 60.56 20.89
CA ASP A 783 -42.33 60.48 20.02
C ASP A 783 -42.92 59.05 19.94
N VAL A 784 -42.30 58.07 20.60
CA VAL A 784 -42.72 56.66 20.58
C VAL A 784 -43.64 56.35 21.77
N ASP A 785 -44.77 55.68 21.48
CA ASP A 785 -45.73 55.23 22.49
C ASP A 785 -45.03 54.55 23.71
N PRO A 786 -45.29 55.03 24.95
CA PRO A 786 -44.79 54.42 26.18
C PRO A 786 -45.13 52.93 26.33
N GLY A 787 -46.22 52.45 25.73
CA GLY A 787 -46.64 51.04 25.75
C GLY A 787 -45.78 50.10 24.89
N ARG A 788 -44.92 50.64 24.02
CA ARG A 788 -44.00 49.84 23.18
C ARG A 788 -42.69 49.55 23.90
N HIS A 789 -42.13 48.36 23.73
CA HIS A 789 -40.86 47.99 24.35
C HIS A 789 -39.69 48.29 23.41
N PRO A 790 -38.78 49.25 23.73
CA PRO A 790 -37.75 49.65 22.79
C PRO A 790 -36.59 48.65 22.75
N ILE A 791 -36.09 48.37 21.55
CA ILE A 791 -34.84 47.64 21.28
C ILE A 791 -33.94 48.52 20.42
N VAL A 792 -32.66 48.59 20.76
CA VAL A 792 -31.65 49.30 19.97
C VAL A 792 -30.63 48.28 19.43
N ASP A 793 -30.36 48.29 18.11
CA ASP A 793 -29.35 47.44 17.47
C ASP A 793 -28.33 48.31 16.71
N LEU A 794 -27.11 48.34 17.24
CA LEU A 794 -26.02 49.16 16.74
C LEU A 794 -25.03 48.32 15.94
N MET A 795 -24.73 48.81 14.74
CA MET A 795 -23.60 48.33 13.95
C MET A 795 -22.45 49.32 14.05
N THR A 796 -21.37 48.91 14.70
CA THR A 796 -20.18 49.74 14.92
C THR A 796 -18.91 49.13 14.36
N TRP A 797 -17.93 50.00 14.10
CA TRP A 797 -16.61 49.61 13.63
C TRP A 797 -15.52 50.50 14.23
N ARG A 798 -14.29 50.00 14.21
CA ARG A 798 -13.10 50.67 14.74
C ARG A 798 -11.84 50.24 13.99
N ASP A 799 -10.82 51.08 14.02
CA ASP A 799 -9.56 50.85 13.28
C ASP A 799 -8.45 50.21 14.13
N GLU A 800 -8.69 49.98 15.41
CA GLU A 800 -7.73 49.38 16.34
C GLU A 800 -7.65 47.84 16.23
N SER A 801 -6.44 47.31 16.41
CA SER A 801 -6.16 45.88 16.60
C SER A 801 -6.62 45.39 17.99
N GLN A 802 -6.56 44.08 18.20
CA GLN A 802 -7.41 43.31 19.13
C GLN A 802 -7.17 43.55 20.65
N PRO A 803 -8.17 44.06 21.40
CA PRO A 803 -8.31 43.83 22.84
C PRO A 803 -8.98 42.48 23.11
N ASN A 804 -8.80 41.93 24.31
CA ASN A 804 -9.57 40.78 24.78
C ASN A 804 -11.08 41.11 24.71
N GLY A 805 -11.93 40.11 24.46
CA GLY A 805 -13.37 40.30 24.36
C GLY A 805 -14.01 40.88 25.63
N ASP A 806 -13.46 40.55 26.80
CA ASP A 806 -13.88 41.14 28.08
C ASP A 806 -13.56 42.64 28.16
N ASP A 807 -12.33 43.03 27.78
CA ASP A 807 -11.90 44.43 27.78
C ASP A 807 -12.72 45.27 26.78
N LEU A 808 -13.00 44.69 25.60
CA LEU A 808 -13.85 45.34 24.60
C LEU A 808 -15.28 45.52 25.10
N CYS A 809 -15.84 44.50 25.76
CA CYS A 809 -17.17 44.58 26.33
C CYS A 809 -17.26 45.65 27.42
N ALA A 810 -16.27 45.71 28.32
CA ALA A 810 -16.18 46.75 29.34
C ALA A 810 -16.13 48.15 28.72
N GLY A 811 -15.30 48.35 27.69
CA GLY A 811 -15.24 49.62 26.96
C GLY A 811 -16.55 50.00 26.26
N VAL A 812 -17.27 49.03 25.70
CA VAL A 812 -18.61 49.26 25.13
C VAL A 812 -19.62 49.61 26.23
N ALA A 813 -19.60 48.90 27.36
CA ALA A 813 -20.45 49.15 28.52
C ALA A 813 -20.26 50.58 29.05
N ASP A 814 -19.02 51.08 29.13
CA ASP A 814 -18.71 52.45 29.56
C ASP A 814 -19.21 53.51 28.57
N LEU A 815 -19.23 53.21 27.27
CA LEU A 815 -19.77 54.11 26.25
C LEU A 815 -21.30 54.23 26.36
N VAL A 816 -21.99 53.11 26.52
CA VAL A 816 -23.46 53.04 26.52
C VAL A 816 -24.07 53.29 27.91
N GLY A 817 -23.34 53.05 28.99
CA GLY A 817 -23.79 53.26 30.38
C GLY A 817 -24.04 54.73 30.74
N THR A 818 -23.57 55.66 29.89
CA THR A 818 -23.84 57.09 30.02
C THR A 818 -25.10 57.58 29.30
N TRP A 819 -25.80 56.68 28.61
CA TRP A 819 -26.99 57.05 27.86
C TRP A 819 -28.17 57.31 28.80
N ASP A 820 -28.77 58.49 28.69
CA ASP A 820 -30.10 58.78 29.24
C ASP A 820 -31.11 58.81 28.09
N LEU A 821 -31.89 57.73 27.98
CA LEU A 821 -32.86 57.56 26.90
C LEU A 821 -34.27 58.05 27.29
N GLY A 822 -34.44 58.60 28.49
CA GLY A 822 -35.73 59.05 29.02
C GLY A 822 -36.73 57.92 29.35
N ARG A 823 -36.39 56.67 29.04
CA ARG A 823 -37.19 55.46 29.31
C ARG A 823 -36.31 54.21 29.33
N PRO A 824 -36.71 53.14 30.05
CA PRO A 824 -35.96 51.88 30.05
C PRO A 824 -36.04 51.22 28.67
N ILE A 825 -34.91 50.68 28.21
CA ILE A 825 -34.84 49.84 27.01
C ILE A 825 -34.94 48.37 27.39
N TRP A 826 -35.56 47.58 26.51
CA TRP A 826 -35.69 46.16 26.73
C TRP A 826 -34.40 45.40 26.38
N ARG A 827 -33.71 45.84 25.32
CA ARG A 827 -32.45 45.23 24.85
C ARG A 827 -31.63 46.23 24.05
N LEU A 828 -30.31 46.21 24.24
CA LEU A 828 -29.33 46.90 23.40
C LEU A 828 -28.36 45.89 22.82
N ASP A 829 -28.33 45.77 21.50
CA ASP A 829 -27.39 44.92 20.76
C ASP A 829 -26.29 45.81 20.17
N VAL A 830 -25.02 45.47 20.40
CA VAL A 830 -23.88 46.19 19.84
C VAL A 830 -23.00 45.21 19.08
N THR A 831 -22.96 45.36 17.75
CA THR A 831 -22.03 44.65 16.88
C THR A 831 -20.77 45.49 16.69
N VAL A 832 -19.61 45.02 17.12
CA VAL A 832 -18.32 45.73 16.94
C VAL A 832 -17.46 44.99 15.92
N THR A 833 -17.09 45.65 14.84
CA THR A 833 -16.19 45.06 13.81
C THR A 833 -14.86 45.81 13.75
N SER A 834 -13.74 45.10 13.92
CA SER A 834 -12.42 45.68 13.66
C SER A 834 -12.11 45.68 12.15
N THR A 835 -11.58 46.79 11.66
CA THR A 835 -11.15 46.98 10.26
C THR A 835 -9.64 46.77 10.08
N ALA A 836 -8.91 46.59 11.18
CA ALA A 836 -7.48 46.34 11.18
C ALA A 836 -7.13 45.04 10.41
N ALA A 837 -6.07 45.10 9.60
CA ALA A 837 -5.73 44.04 8.66
C ALA A 837 -5.15 42.78 9.35
N ASP A 838 -4.56 42.95 10.52
CA ASP A 838 -3.89 41.94 11.35
C ASP A 838 -4.84 41.13 12.26
N VAL A 839 -6.14 41.46 12.27
CA VAL A 839 -7.12 40.78 13.13
C VAL A 839 -7.60 39.48 12.49
N ASP A 840 -7.49 38.39 13.27
CA ASP A 840 -7.99 37.06 12.93
C ASP A 840 -9.47 37.15 12.45
N PRO A 841 -9.77 36.70 11.22
CA PRO A 841 -11.13 36.68 10.68
C PRO A 841 -12.17 36.02 11.59
N GLU A 842 -11.80 35.00 12.38
CA GLU A 842 -12.74 34.27 13.24
C GLU A 842 -13.28 35.11 14.41
N ILE A 843 -12.53 36.13 14.84
CA ILE A 843 -12.83 36.99 16.00
C ILE A 843 -12.84 38.49 15.65
N ARG A 844 -12.90 38.81 14.35
CA ARG A 844 -12.95 40.19 13.82
C ARG A 844 -14.21 40.96 14.19
N THR A 845 -15.35 40.27 14.26
CA THR A 845 -16.64 40.86 14.64
C THR A 845 -17.13 40.22 15.93
N GLN A 846 -17.35 41.06 16.94
CA GLN A 846 -17.88 40.65 18.25
C GLN A 846 -19.28 41.22 18.45
N TYR A 847 -20.09 40.51 19.23
CA TYR A 847 -21.47 40.88 19.51
C TYR A 847 -21.68 40.93 21.01
N PHE A 848 -22.18 42.05 21.49
CA PHE A 848 -22.54 42.26 22.89
C PHE A 848 -24.02 42.57 22.96
N THR A 849 -24.71 41.92 23.89
CA THR A 849 -26.14 42.15 24.14
C THR A 849 -26.28 42.61 25.57
N PHE A 850 -26.93 43.74 25.80
CA PHE A 850 -27.19 44.29 27.11
C PHE A 850 -28.70 44.31 27.37
N ARG A 851 -29.09 44.04 28.61
CA ARG A 851 -30.47 44.15 29.11
C ARG A 851 -30.51 45.10 30.30
N ALA A 852 -31.63 45.80 30.45
CA ALA A 852 -31.85 46.60 31.65
C ALA A 852 -32.10 45.68 32.86
N GLY A 853 -31.34 45.88 33.93
CA GLY A 853 -31.56 45.29 35.25
C GLY A 853 -32.74 45.96 35.99
N GLU A 854 -33.05 45.45 37.18
CA GLU A 854 -34.14 46.01 38.03
C GLU A 854 -33.89 47.45 38.47
N ASP A 855 -32.62 47.85 38.55
CA ASP A 855 -32.16 49.21 38.86
C ASP A 855 -32.07 50.14 37.64
N GLY A 856 -32.43 49.64 36.45
CA GLY A 856 -32.38 50.37 35.19
C GLY A 856 -30.99 50.43 34.54
N THR A 857 -29.96 49.84 35.15
CA THR A 857 -28.61 49.77 34.58
C THR A 857 -28.52 48.69 33.49
N LEU A 858 -27.65 48.90 32.50
CA LEU A 858 -27.45 47.92 31.43
C LEU A 858 -26.40 46.89 31.85
N ALA A 859 -26.83 45.63 31.98
CA ALA A 859 -25.96 44.50 32.24
C ALA A 859 -25.85 43.61 30.99
N GLU A 860 -24.67 43.04 30.74
CA GLU A 860 -24.46 42.13 29.62
C GLU A 860 -25.23 40.81 29.83
N ASP A 861 -25.88 40.34 28.77
CA ASP A 861 -26.45 39.01 28.66
C ASP A 861 -25.42 38.06 28.04
N HIS A 862 -24.65 37.38 28.90
CA HIS A 862 -23.58 36.45 28.48
C HIS A 862 -24.06 35.32 27.57
N PHE A 863 -25.35 34.96 27.62
CA PHE A 863 -25.91 33.93 26.74
C PHE A 863 -25.78 34.30 25.25
N TYR A 864 -25.85 35.59 24.93
CA TYR A 864 -25.71 36.10 23.56
C TYR A 864 -24.30 36.64 23.25
N ARG A 865 -23.30 36.37 24.11
CA ARG A 865 -21.94 36.84 23.85
C ARG A 865 -21.42 36.27 22.53
N ASN A 866 -20.92 37.18 21.69
CA ASN A 866 -20.51 36.92 20.31
C ASN A 866 -21.63 36.36 19.41
N LEU A 867 -22.90 36.36 19.80
CA LEU A 867 -24.00 35.84 18.99
C LEU A 867 -25.20 36.79 19.00
N HIS A 868 -25.51 37.39 17.86
CA HIS A 868 -26.66 38.28 17.75
C HIS A 868 -27.99 37.57 18.11
N PRO A 869 -28.87 38.16 18.94
CA PRO A 869 -30.08 37.50 19.44
C PRO A 869 -31.04 36.99 18.36
N MET A 870 -31.21 37.72 17.24
CA MET A 870 -32.05 37.24 16.13
C MET A 870 -31.47 35.99 15.46
N LEU A 871 -30.14 35.86 15.38
CA LEU A 871 -29.53 34.64 14.84
C LEU A 871 -29.65 33.49 15.84
N ALA A 872 -29.43 33.73 17.13
CA ALA A 872 -29.65 32.72 18.17
C ALA A 872 -31.09 32.15 18.13
N LYS A 873 -32.10 33.01 17.94
CA LYS A 873 -33.49 32.59 17.74
C LYS A 873 -33.69 31.78 16.46
N ARG A 874 -33.07 32.20 15.35
CA ARG A 874 -33.12 31.49 14.05
C ARG A 874 -32.43 30.14 14.03
N LEU A 875 -31.43 29.97 14.89
CA LEU A 875 -30.72 28.71 15.13
C LEU A 875 -31.33 27.92 16.29
N GLU A 876 -32.49 28.36 16.80
CA GLU A 876 -33.24 27.70 17.87
C GLU A 876 -32.37 27.36 19.11
N LEU A 877 -31.45 28.25 19.48
CA LEU A 877 -30.47 27.98 20.55
C LEU A 877 -31.14 27.69 21.90
N TRP A 878 -32.37 28.19 22.09
CA TRP A 878 -33.21 27.89 23.26
C TRP A 878 -33.47 26.39 23.46
N ARG A 879 -33.42 25.56 22.40
CA ARG A 879 -33.53 24.10 22.52
C ARG A 879 -32.35 23.47 23.26
N LEU A 880 -31.24 24.18 23.41
CA LEU A 880 -30.09 23.73 24.20
C LEU A 880 -30.14 24.22 25.66
N GLY A 881 -31.28 24.74 26.13
CA GLY A 881 -31.42 25.31 27.48
C GLY A 881 -31.17 24.38 28.67
N ASN A 882 -31.03 23.07 28.45
CA ASN A 882 -30.59 22.11 29.48
C ASN A 882 -29.06 22.02 29.62
N PHE A 883 -28.31 22.83 28.86
CA PHE A 883 -26.85 22.82 28.82
C PHE A 883 -26.30 24.22 29.10
N GLU A 884 -25.24 24.27 29.89
CA GLU A 884 -24.39 25.44 29.99
C GLU A 884 -23.53 25.51 28.73
N LEU A 885 -23.67 26.60 27.96
CA LEU A 885 -23.06 26.74 26.64
C LEU A 885 -21.88 27.70 26.65
N THR A 886 -20.74 27.21 26.18
CA THR A 886 -19.58 28.04 25.84
C THR A 886 -19.39 28.05 24.33
N ARG A 887 -19.38 29.24 23.70
CA ARG A 887 -19.08 29.35 22.27
C ARG A 887 -17.60 29.12 22.00
N LEU A 888 -17.28 28.29 21.02
CA LEU A 888 -15.92 28.02 20.56
C LEU A 888 -15.62 28.72 19.21
N PRO A 889 -14.33 28.95 18.87
CA PRO A 889 -13.94 29.47 17.56
C PRO A 889 -14.42 28.58 16.41
N SER A 890 -14.94 29.21 15.35
CA SER A 890 -15.46 28.53 14.16
C SER A 890 -15.53 29.50 12.97
N LEU A 891 -15.50 28.94 11.75
CA LEU A 891 -15.66 29.71 10.50
C LEU A 891 -17.02 30.41 10.42
N GLU A 892 -17.11 31.45 9.57
CA GLU A 892 -18.37 32.15 9.30
C GLU A 892 -19.45 31.17 8.83
N ASP A 893 -20.69 31.35 9.32
CA ASP A 893 -21.87 30.47 9.12
C ASP A 893 -21.85 29.11 9.84
N VAL A 894 -20.77 28.76 10.54
CA VAL A 894 -20.74 27.64 11.50
C VAL A 894 -20.64 28.19 12.91
N TYR A 895 -21.48 27.72 13.83
CA TYR A 895 -21.50 28.13 15.22
C TYR A 895 -21.30 26.91 16.11
N LEU A 896 -20.10 26.80 16.67
CA LEU A 896 -19.72 25.68 17.54
C LEU A 896 -19.88 26.07 19.01
N PHE A 897 -20.54 25.20 19.77
CA PHE A 897 -20.71 25.34 21.21
C PHE A 897 -20.22 24.08 21.92
N HIS A 898 -19.50 24.26 23.02
CA HIS A 898 -19.32 23.21 24.02
C HIS A 898 -20.45 23.35 25.05
N GLY A 899 -21.27 22.31 25.17
CA GLY A 899 -22.34 22.22 26.15
C GLY A 899 -22.02 21.22 27.25
N VAL A 900 -22.28 21.61 28.50
CA VAL A 900 -22.27 20.73 29.69
C VAL A 900 -23.68 20.67 30.24
N ALA A 901 -24.25 19.47 30.36
CA ALA A 901 -25.63 19.33 30.84
C ALA A 901 -25.76 19.75 32.31
N HIS A 902 -26.82 20.49 32.66
CA HIS A 902 -27.05 20.95 34.04
C HIS A 902 -27.28 19.78 35.01
N ASP A 903 -28.12 18.81 34.64
CA ASP A 903 -28.50 17.68 35.51
C ASP A 903 -27.46 16.53 35.50
N ASN A 904 -26.55 16.52 34.52
CA ASN A 904 -25.56 15.47 34.34
C ASN A 904 -24.22 16.07 33.90
N PRO A 905 -23.37 16.50 34.85
CA PRO A 905 -22.09 17.12 34.52
C PRO A 905 -21.11 16.19 33.77
N LYS A 906 -21.39 14.88 33.64
CA LYS A 906 -20.59 13.96 32.80
C LYS A 906 -21.02 13.98 31.33
N ASP A 907 -22.16 14.59 31.00
CA ASP A 907 -22.66 14.74 29.64
C ASP A 907 -22.09 16.02 29.01
N HIS A 908 -20.94 15.85 28.35
CA HIS A 908 -20.30 16.88 27.55
C HIS A 908 -20.58 16.63 26.08
N ARG A 909 -21.00 17.68 25.36
CA ARG A 909 -21.28 17.61 23.92
C ARG A 909 -20.76 18.82 23.18
N LEU A 910 -20.37 18.61 21.94
CA LEU A 910 -20.17 19.67 20.97
C LEU A 910 -21.43 19.79 20.11
N PHE A 911 -21.97 21.01 20.02
CA PHE A 911 -23.10 21.36 19.16
C PHE A 911 -22.60 22.29 18.05
N ALA A 912 -22.62 21.83 16.80
CA ALA A 912 -22.36 22.70 15.66
C ALA A 912 -23.67 23.03 14.97
N LEU A 913 -24.00 24.32 14.90
CA LEU A 913 -25.18 24.85 14.23
C LEU A 913 -24.70 25.57 12.98
N ALA A 914 -25.23 25.24 11.81
CA ALA A 914 -24.85 25.91 10.56
C ALA A 914 -26.07 26.21 9.68
N GLU A 915 -26.04 27.33 8.97
CA GLU A 915 -27.08 27.66 7.98
C GLU A 915 -26.66 27.22 6.58
N VAL A 916 -27.47 26.35 5.96
CA VAL A 916 -27.32 26.01 4.54
C VAL A 916 -28.27 26.91 3.76
N ARG A 917 -27.70 27.92 3.11
CA ARG A 917 -28.48 28.96 2.41
C ARG A 917 -28.63 28.71 0.91
N ASP A 918 -27.94 27.71 0.38
CA ASP A 918 -27.96 27.34 -1.03
C ASP A 918 -27.91 25.81 -1.18
N MET A 919 -28.73 25.30 -2.09
CA MET A 919 -28.86 23.88 -2.46
C MET A 919 -28.52 23.66 -3.94
N THR A 920 -27.60 24.46 -4.51
CA THR A 920 -27.09 24.30 -5.87
C THR A 920 -26.72 22.84 -6.15
N VAL A 921 -27.32 22.29 -7.19
CA VAL A 921 -27.14 20.91 -7.64
C VAL A 921 -26.02 20.86 -8.65
N VAL A 922 -25.05 19.98 -8.42
CA VAL A 922 -24.03 19.63 -9.42
C VAL A 922 -24.37 18.24 -9.96
N PRO A 923 -24.69 18.10 -11.26
CA PRO A 923 -24.94 16.79 -11.85
C PRO A 923 -23.74 15.87 -11.65
N ASP A 924 -23.99 14.61 -11.31
CA ASP A 924 -22.92 13.62 -11.36
C ASP A 924 -22.65 13.22 -12.82
N SER A 925 -21.38 13.32 -13.23
CA SER A 925 -20.96 13.07 -14.61
C SER A 925 -20.99 11.58 -14.98
N PHE A 926 -21.13 10.68 -14.01
CA PHE A 926 -21.07 9.22 -14.20
C PHE A 926 -22.38 8.49 -13.87
N GLY A 927 -23.50 9.21 -13.75
CA GLY A 927 -24.83 8.64 -13.58
C GLY A 927 -25.20 8.22 -12.15
N GLY A 928 -24.44 8.64 -11.14
CA GLY A 928 -24.78 8.52 -9.72
C GLY A 928 -25.63 9.70 -9.21
N ALA A 929 -25.79 9.77 -7.88
CA ALA A 929 -26.61 10.79 -7.24
C ALA A 929 -26.06 12.21 -7.46
N PRO A 930 -26.93 13.21 -7.71
CA PRO A 930 -26.50 14.60 -7.83
C PRO A 930 -25.77 15.09 -6.58
N GLY A 931 -24.69 15.84 -6.77
CA GLY A 931 -23.92 16.45 -5.67
C GLY A 931 -24.57 17.73 -5.15
N TYR A 932 -24.44 17.98 -3.84
CA TYR A 932 -24.91 19.20 -3.16
C TYR A 932 -23.76 19.89 -2.43
N PRO A 933 -22.85 20.56 -3.15
CA PRO A 933 -21.56 20.98 -2.60
C PRO A 933 -21.65 21.98 -1.44
N ASN A 934 -22.66 22.85 -1.44
CA ASN A 934 -22.84 23.84 -0.36
C ASN A 934 -23.39 23.22 0.93
N LEU A 935 -24.34 22.29 0.83
CA LEU A 935 -24.78 21.46 1.95
C LEU A 935 -23.57 20.73 2.54
N TRP A 936 -22.75 20.15 1.66
CA TRP A 936 -21.59 19.37 2.06
C TRP A 936 -20.50 20.21 2.72
N ARG A 937 -20.15 21.36 2.12
CA ARG A 937 -19.18 22.31 2.67
C ARG A 937 -19.53 22.71 4.09
N MET A 938 -20.80 23.02 4.36
CA MET A 938 -21.24 23.40 5.72
C MET A 938 -21.13 22.24 6.70
N GLY A 939 -21.54 21.03 6.29
CA GLY A 939 -21.36 19.82 7.09
C GLY A 939 -19.88 19.55 7.39
N LEU A 940 -19.02 19.61 6.38
CA LEU A 940 -17.58 19.39 6.51
C LEU A 940 -16.91 20.44 7.39
N GLN A 941 -17.23 21.73 7.22
CA GLN A 941 -16.70 22.79 8.08
C GLN A 941 -17.13 22.60 9.53
N ALA A 942 -18.37 22.18 9.79
CA ALA A 942 -18.84 21.84 11.12
C ALA A 942 -18.05 20.66 11.72
N ILE A 943 -17.83 19.59 10.95
CA ILE A 943 -17.02 18.45 11.39
C ILE A 943 -15.57 18.86 11.67
N ILE A 944 -14.92 19.64 10.79
CA ILE A 944 -13.56 20.12 11.00
C ILE A 944 -13.46 20.95 12.28
N ALA A 945 -14.40 21.88 12.50
CA ALA A 945 -14.45 22.67 13.72
C ALA A 945 -14.61 21.78 14.97
N MET A 946 -15.49 20.78 14.92
CA MET A 946 -15.66 19.80 15.99
C MET A 946 -14.39 19.00 16.25
N ARG A 947 -13.71 18.48 15.22
CA ARG A 947 -12.46 17.72 15.34
C ARG A 947 -11.37 18.55 16.01
N ARG A 948 -11.18 19.80 15.56
CA ARG A 948 -10.22 20.74 16.17
C ARG A 948 -10.53 21.00 17.64
N ALA A 949 -11.78 21.29 17.97
CA ALA A 949 -12.20 21.49 19.36
C ALA A 949 -11.99 20.22 20.19
N ARG A 950 -12.38 19.05 19.68
CA ARG A 950 -12.27 17.77 20.37
C ARG A 950 -10.80 17.37 20.62
N ALA A 951 -9.87 17.81 19.77
CA ALA A 951 -8.44 17.56 19.95
C ALA A 951 -7.85 18.28 21.18
N THR A 952 -8.47 19.35 21.67
CA THR A 952 -8.00 20.06 22.88
C THR A 952 -8.40 19.34 24.18
N PHE A 953 -9.32 18.38 24.12
CA PHE A 953 -9.74 17.58 25.28
C PHE A 953 -8.81 16.36 25.46
N PRO A 954 -8.50 15.97 26.72
CA PRO A 954 -7.85 14.70 27.02
C PRO A 954 -8.62 13.52 26.40
N GLU A 955 -7.91 12.53 25.87
CA GLU A 955 -8.50 11.45 25.06
C GLU A 955 -9.71 10.75 25.73
N ARG A 956 -9.62 10.49 27.04
CA ARG A 956 -10.69 9.84 27.83
C ARG A 956 -11.90 10.74 28.10
N ALA A 957 -11.74 12.05 27.99
CA ALA A 957 -12.77 13.07 28.25
C ALA A 957 -13.34 13.70 26.96
N ARG A 958 -12.92 13.22 25.78
CA ARG A 958 -13.42 13.73 24.50
C ARG A 958 -14.94 13.51 24.38
N PRO A 959 -15.73 14.56 24.10
CA PRO A 959 -17.15 14.44 23.82
C PRO A 959 -17.44 13.46 22.67
N GLN A 960 -18.43 12.59 22.84
CA GLN A 960 -18.81 11.52 21.88
C GLN A 960 -20.26 11.57 21.39
N ALA A 961 -21.12 12.35 22.06
CA ALA A 961 -22.52 12.53 21.69
C ALA A 961 -22.74 13.87 20.97
N ASN A 962 -21.81 14.24 20.11
CA ASN A 962 -21.81 15.54 19.45
C ASN A 962 -22.91 15.59 18.39
N ARG A 963 -23.42 16.79 18.11
CA ARG A 963 -24.55 16.97 17.18
C ARG A 963 -24.30 18.11 16.21
N ILE A 964 -24.61 17.87 14.95
CA ILE A 964 -24.63 18.92 13.92
C ILE A 964 -26.08 19.22 13.59
N THR A 965 -26.48 20.49 13.62
CA THR A 965 -27.78 20.93 13.09
C THR A 965 -27.56 21.84 11.89
N LEU A 966 -28.04 21.39 10.73
CA LEU A 966 -28.01 22.14 9.48
C LEU A 966 -29.39 22.76 9.25
N PHE A 967 -29.46 24.09 9.33
CA PHE A 967 -30.67 24.85 9.00
C PHE A 967 -30.71 25.12 7.50
N VAL A 968 -31.33 24.21 6.75
CA VAL A 968 -31.48 24.28 5.30
C VAL A 968 -32.62 25.23 4.96
N ARG A 969 -32.25 26.44 4.51
CA ARG A 969 -33.21 27.51 4.19
C ARG A 969 -33.94 27.30 2.87
N PRO A 970 -33.29 26.86 1.77
CA PRO A 970 -34.01 26.51 0.55
C PRO A 970 -34.94 25.30 0.78
N PRO A 971 -36.04 25.18 0.02
CA PRO A 971 -36.86 23.98 0.05
C PRO A 971 -36.05 22.73 -0.28
N TRP A 972 -36.31 21.65 0.45
CA TRP A 972 -35.66 20.36 0.24
C TRP A 972 -36.22 19.69 -1.01
N THR A 973 -35.45 19.75 -2.10
CA THR A 973 -35.81 19.19 -3.41
C THR A 973 -35.12 17.87 -3.72
N VAL A 974 -34.34 17.33 -2.77
CA VAL A 974 -33.61 16.06 -2.95
C VAL A 974 -34.59 14.88 -2.97
N PRO A 975 -34.62 14.06 -4.03
CA PRO A 975 -35.42 12.84 -4.09
C PRO A 975 -35.09 11.88 -2.94
N ARG A 976 -36.11 11.22 -2.38
CA ARG A 976 -35.95 10.30 -1.23
C ARG A 976 -34.98 9.14 -1.50
N GLU A 977 -34.92 8.65 -2.74
CA GLU A 977 -34.00 7.60 -3.18
C GLU A 977 -32.52 7.97 -3.02
N HIS A 978 -32.18 9.27 -3.00
CA HIS A 978 -30.80 9.75 -2.84
C HIS A 978 -30.44 10.13 -1.40
N TRP A 979 -31.35 9.96 -0.44
CA TRP A 979 -31.07 10.36 0.94
C TRP A 979 -29.98 9.48 1.57
N SER A 980 -30.00 8.17 1.31
CA SER A 980 -28.93 7.26 1.76
C SER A 980 -27.58 7.63 1.17
N ASP A 981 -27.54 7.97 -0.12
CA ASP A 981 -26.29 8.35 -0.81
C ASP A 981 -25.66 9.60 -0.17
N LEU A 982 -26.49 10.57 0.24
CA LEU A 982 -26.03 11.75 0.97
C LEU A 982 -25.46 11.42 2.35
N ALA A 983 -26.09 10.49 3.06
CA ALA A 983 -25.62 10.02 4.36
C ALA A 983 -24.27 9.27 4.22
N ASP A 984 -24.16 8.35 3.26
CA ASP A 984 -22.97 7.54 3.04
C ASP A 984 -21.72 8.38 2.72
N MET A 985 -21.90 9.53 2.07
CA MET A 985 -20.82 10.50 1.87
C MET A 985 -20.36 11.17 3.17
N MET A 986 -21.27 11.40 4.13
CA MET A 986 -20.98 12.08 5.40
C MET A 986 -20.31 11.18 6.44
N ILE A 987 -20.68 9.90 6.48
CA ILE A 987 -20.25 8.94 7.52
C ILE A 987 -18.74 8.95 7.73
N PRO A 988 -17.90 8.79 6.69
CA PRO A 988 -16.48 8.65 6.94
C PRO A 988 -15.85 9.95 7.41
N LEU A 989 -16.31 11.10 6.88
CA LEU A 989 -15.84 12.40 7.33
C LEU A 989 -16.30 12.73 8.75
N ALA A 990 -17.36 12.09 9.26
CA ALA A 990 -17.73 12.19 10.66
C ALA A 990 -16.78 11.42 11.60
N GLY A 991 -15.87 10.59 11.06
CA GLY A 991 -14.81 9.90 11.80
C GLY A 991 -14.03 10.87 12.68
N GLY A 992 -13.76 10.51 13.93
CA GLY A 992 -13.04 11.39 14.86
C GLY A 992 -13.77 12.69 15.26
N ALA A 993 -15.00 12.94 14.82
CA ALA A 993 -15.81 14.07 15.30
C ALA A 993 -16.64 13.71 16.54
N GLY A 994 -16.79 12.41 16.87
CA GLY A 994 -17.67 11.95 17.96
C GLY A 994 -19.13 12.33 17.71
N LEU A 995 -19.58 12.23 16.45
CA LEU A 995 -20.86 12.70 15.97
C LEU A 995 -21.93 11.61 16.17
N GLU A 996 -22.89 11.87 17.05
CA GLU A 996 -24.05 10.98 17.28
C GLU A 996 -25.13 11.22 16.23
N LEU A 997 -25.46 12.49 15.98
CA LEU A 997 -26.66 12.87 15.23
C LEU A 997 -26.39 14.07 14.32
N VAL A 998 -26.84 13.96 13.07
CA VAL A 998 -27.01 15.14 12.20
C VAL A 998 -28.49 15.41 12.03
N VAL A 999 -28.88 16.65 12.28
CA VAL A 999 -30.26 17.13 12.17
C VAL A 999 -30.34 18.12 11.01
N LEU A 1000 -31.15 17.84 10.00
CA LEU A 1000 -31.48 18.81 8.96
C LEU A 1000 -32.84 19.43 9.25
N ARG A 1001 -32.84 20.73 9.54
CA ARG A 1001 -34.04 21.55 9.71
C ARG A 1001 -34.38 22.16 8.35
N THR A 1002 -35.45 21.68 7.70
CA THR A 1002 -35.80 22.08 6.33
C THR A 1002 -37.31 22.18 6.08
N SER A 1003 -37.71 22.45 4.85
CA SER A 1003 -39.10 22.44 4.41
C SER A 1003 -39.24 21.65 3.11
N ILE A 1004 -40.11 20.64 3.09
CA ILE A 1004 -40.32 19.77 1.93
C ILE A 1004 -41.53 20.29 1.12
N PRO A 1005 -41.37 20.55 -0.19
CA PRO A 1005 -42.48 20.91 -1.07
C PRO A 1005 -43.55 19.81 -1.10
N GLN A 1006 -44.80 20.19 -0.92
CA GLN A 1006 -45.96 19.33 -1.05
C GLN A 1006 -46.53 19.41 -2.48
N PRO A 1007 -47.27 18.38 -2.95
CA PRO A 1007 -47.89 18.39 -4.27
C PRO A 1007 -48.86 19.55 -4.52
N ASP A 1008 -49.42 20.14 -3.46
CA ASP A 1008 -50.32 21.29 -3.51
C ASP A 1008 -49.58 22.66 -3.59
N GLY A 1009 -48.24 22.64 -3.65
CA GLY A 1009 -47.40 23.83 -3.70
C GLY A 1009 -47.08 24.44 -2.33
N THR A 1010 -47.61 23.89 -1.23
CA THR A 1010 -47.26 24.33 0.13
C THR A 1010 -45.91 23.77 0.56
N LEU A 1011 -45.24 24.44 1.50
CA LEU A 1011 -43.99 23.97 2.10
C LEU A 1011 -44.29 23.40 3.49
N LYS A 1012 -43.98 22.11 3.70
CA LYS A 1012 -44.14 21.44 5.00
C LYS A 1012 -42.83 21.53 5.81
N PRO A 1013 -42.80 22.26 6.95
CA PRO A 1013 -41.66 22.24 7.86
C PRO A 1013 -41.36 20.82 8.32
N THR A 1014 -40.13 20.38 8.16
CA THR A 1014 -39.73 18.98 8.38
C THR A 1014 -38.34 18.90 9.01
N VAL A 1015 -38.14 17.93 9.88
CA VAL A 1015 -36.85 17.57 10.46
C VAL A 1015 -36.41 16.23 9.87
N LEU A 1016 -35.21 16.19 9.30
CA LEU A 1016 -34.58 14.93 8.91
C LEU A 1016 -33.48 14.60 9.90
N ASN A 1017 -33.61 13.48 10.59
CA ASN A 1017 -32.62 13.00 11.55
C ASN A 1017 -31.78 11.90 10.88
N VAL A 1018 -30.47 12.10 10.84
CA VAL A 1018 -29.48 11.14 10.36
C VAL A 1018 -28.76 10.56 11.58
N ASP A 1019 -29.13 9.34 11.95
CA ASP A 1019 -28.59 8.59 13.09
C ASP A 1019 -27.77 7.38 12.59
N GLY A 1020 -27.08 6.66 13.47
CA GLY A 1020 -26.27 5.49 13.12
C GLY A 1020 -24.91 5.83 12.51
N ILE A 1021 -24.47 7.10 12.62
CA ILE A 1021 -23.20 7.58 12.05
C ILE A 1021 -22.00 6.88 12.70
N ILE A 1022 -22.06 6.67 14.02
CA ILE A 1022 -21.00 5.98 14.78
C ILE A 1022 -20.96 4.48 14.43
N THR A 1023 -22.12 3.85 14.28
CA THR A 1023 -22.24 2.42 13.98
C THR A 1023 -22.09 2.10 12.49
N ARG A 1024 -22.02 3.12 11.62
CA ARG A 1024 -22.03 3.02 10.16
C ARG A 1024 -23.29 2.36 9.58
N ASP A 1025 -24.35 2.23 10.37
CA ASP A 1025 -25.68 1.76 9.97
C ASP A 1025 -26.63 2.96 9.92
N VAL A 1026 -26.43 3.84 8.94
CA VAL A 1026 -27.15 5.11 8.92
C VAL A 1026 -28.62 4.92 8.60
N THR A 1027 -29.45 5.54 9.43
CA THR A 1027 -30.89 5.65 9.20
C THR A 1027 -31.28 7.10 9.11
N ILE A 1028 -32.16 7.41 8.15
CA ILE A 1028 -32.71 8.74 7.95
C ILE A 1028 -34.20 8.67 8.29
N SER A 1029 -34.61 9.41 9.31
CA SER A 1029 -36.01 9.49 9.73
C SER A 1029 -36.57 10.88 9.44
N GLU A 1030 -37.81 10.93 8.95
CA GLU A 1030 -38.57 12.15 8.75
C GLU A 1030 -39.48 12.38 9.96
N GLU A 1031 -39.30 13.52 10.63
CA GLU A 1031 -40.09 13.92 11.79
C GLU A 1031 -40.74 15.30 11.58
N PRO A 1032 -41.93 15.54 12.17
CA PRO A 1032 -42.49 16.89 12.23
C PRO A 1032 -41.61 17.78 13.11
N VAL A 1033 -41.61 19.08 12.82
CA VAL A 1033 -40.94 20.07 13.68
C VAL A 1033 -41.61 20.05 15.06
N ARG A 1034 -40.79 19.82 16.10
CA ARG A 1034 -41.19 19.87 17.51
C ARG A 1034 -40.44 20.98 18.24
N ASP A 1035 -41.12 21.55 19.22
CA ASP A 1035 -40.64 22.61 20.11
C ASP A 1035 -40.05 22.04 21.42
N ASP A 1036 -39.40 20.88 21.34
CA ASP A 1036 -38.81 20.21 22.47
C ASP A 1036 -37.37 20.66 22.74
N ILE A 1037 -37.02 20.80 24.03
CA ILE A 1037 -35.66 21.06 24.48
C ILE A 1037 -34.86 19.75 24.41
N VAL A 1038 -33.61 19.84 23.94
CA VAL A 1038 -32.67 18.72 23.89
C VAL A 1038 -32.41 18.20 25.30
N ARG A 1039 -32.65 16.91 25.51
CA ARG A 1039 -32.47 16.26 26.82
C ARG A 1039 -31.02 15.80 27.06
N PRO A 1040 -30.52 15.88 28.30
CA PRO A 1040 -29.27 15.24 28.71
C PRO A 1040 -29.27 13.72 28.44
N LEU A 1041 -28.08 13.12 28.36
CA LEU A 1041 -27.93 11.68 28.15
C LEU A 1041 -28.43 10.95 29.40
N THR A 1042 -29.27 9.94 29.17
CA THR A 1042 -29.63 8.99 30.23
C THR A 1042 -28.44 8.10 30.57
N SER A 1043 -28.43 7.55 31.79
CA SER A 1043 -27.43 6.55 32.22
C SER A 1043 -27.37 5.35 31.27
N TYR A 1044 -28.53 4.88 30.80
CA TYR A 1044 -28.65 3.84 29.78
C TYR A 1044 -27.90 4.20 28.49
N ARG A 1045 -28.13 5.40 27.94
CA ARG A 1045 -27.49 5.83 26.69
C ARG A 1045 -25.98 5.98 26.85
N GLN A 1046 -25.50 6.40 28.02
CA GLN A 1046 -24.07 6.43 28.32
C GLN A 1046 -23.45 5.02 28.29
N LYS A 1047 -24.15 4.00 28.80
CA LYS A 1047 -23.70 2.60 28.71
C LYS A 1047 -23.64 2.12 27.26
N VAL A 1048 -24.66 2.43 26.45
CA VAL A 1048 -24.67 2.11 25.01
C VAL A 1048 -23.48 2.73 24.28
N LEU A 1049 -23.23 4.03 24.47
CA LEU A 1049 -22.07 4.71 23.89
C LEU A 1049 -20.74 4.13 24.40
N THR A 1050 -20.68 3.66 25.65
CA THR A 1050 -19.49 3.01 26.20
C THR A 1050 -19.22 1.66 25.53
N ALA A 1051 -20.24 0.82 25.34
CA ALA A 1051 -20.11 -0.45 24.63
C ALA A 1051 -19.66 -0.24 23.18
N GLN A 1052 -20.23 0.76 22.49
CA GLN A 1052 -19.83 1.14 21.13
C GLN A 1052 -18.35 1.54 21.04
N ARG A 1053 -17.77 2.17 22.07
CA ARG A 1053 -16.31 2.47 22.09
C ARG A 1053 -15.44 1.21 22.09
N PHE A 1054 -15.95 0.10 22.61
CA PHE A 1054 -15.30 -1.20 22.56
C PHE A 1054 -15.62 -1.96 21.28
N GLY A 1055 -16.41 -1.38 20.36
CA GLY A 1055 -16.80 -2.00 19.09
C GLY A 1055 -17.83 -3.12 19.25
N VAL A 1056 -18.56 -3.15 20.36
CA VAL A 1056 -19.53 -4.21 20.68
C VAL A 1056 -20.91 -3.64 21.00
N PRO A 1057 -22.01 -4.33 20.64
CA PRO A 1057 -23.36 -3.91 20.98
C PRO A 1057 -23.61 -4.04 22.50
N TYR A 1058 -24.42 -3.12 23.04
CA TYR A 1058 -24.87 -3.21 24.43
C TYR A 1058 -25.96 -4.30 24.57
N PRO A 1059 -26.01 -5.10 25.66
CA PRO A 1059 -26.95 -6.23 25.80
C PRO A 1059 -28.41 -5.92 25.45
N PHE A 1060 -28.94 -4.82 25.97
CA PHE A 1060 -30.34 -4.45 25.73
C PHE A 1060 -30.60 -3.95 24.30
N GLU A 1061 -29.58 -3.54 23.55
CA GLU A 1061 -29.71 -3.24 22.12
C GLU A 1061 -29.83 -4.53 21.30
N ILE A 1062 -29.16 -5.61 21.70
CA ILE A 1062 -29.35 -6.95 21.11
C ILE A 1062 -30.78 -7.44 21.37
N LEU A 1063 -31.26 -7.29 22.61
CA LEU A 1063 -32.63 -7.68 22.98
C LEU A 1063 -33.69 -6.93 22.16
N ARG A 1064 -33.49 -5.64 21.88
CA ARG A 1064 -34.40 -4.85 21.02
C ARG A 1064 -34.50 -5.40 19.60
N MET A 1065 -33.46 -6.08 19.11
CA MET A 1065 -33.49 -6.73 17.80
C MET A 1065 -34.37 -7.99 17.82
N PHE A 1066 -34.28 -8.80 18.87
CA PHE A 1066 -35.02 -10.07 19.00
C PHE A 1066 -36.41 -9.97 19.62
N ALA A 1067 -36.67 -8.90 20.39
CA ALA A 1067 -37.94 -8.62 21.05
C ALA A 1067 -38.33 -7.14 20.86
N PRO A 1068 -38.62 -6.71 19.60
CA PRO A 1068 -38.97 -5.33 19.32
C PRO A 1068 -40.31 -4.95 19.97
N GLN A 1069 -40.50 -3.66 20.26
CA GLN A 1069 -41.77 -3.17 20.81
C GLN A 1069 -42.94 -3.38 19.83
N PRO A 1070 -44.18 -3.57 20.33
CA PRO A 1070 -45.36 -3.74 19.49
C PRO A 1070 -45.51 -2.58 18.48
N GLY A 1071 -45.60 -2.91 17.19
CA GLY A 1071 -45.76 -1.93 16.10
C GLY A 1071 -44.48 -1.58 15.32
N ILE A 1072 -43.31 -2.06 15.75
CA ILE A 1072 -42.04 -1.90 15.00
C ILE A 1072 -41.87 -3.10 14.05
N VAL A 1073 -41.84 -2.83 12.74
CA VAL A 1073 -41.52 -3.83 11.71
C VAL A 1073 -40.01 -3.83 11.49
N GLY A 1074 -39.32 -4.83 12.02
CA GLY A 1074 -37.87 -5.02 11.86
C GLY A 1074 -37.52 -6.15 10.90
N LYS A 1075 -36.23 -6.23 10.50
CA LYS A 1075 -35.68 -7.37 9.72
C LYS A 1075 -35.61 -8.68 10.51
N PHE A 1076 -35.75 -8.60 11.84
CA PHE A 1076 -35.58 -9.73 12.76
C PHE A 1076 -36.93 -10.31 13.20
N LEU A 1077 -36.93 -11.58 13.58
CA LEU A 1077 -38.13 -12.32 13.98
C LEU A 1077 -38.75 -11.73 15.26
N PRO A 1078 -40.08 -11.68 15.38
CA PRO A 1078 -40.73 -11.21 16.59
C PRO A 1078 -40.45 -12.16 17.76
N GLY A 1079 -40.18 -11.59 18.94
CA GLY A 1079 -39.92 -12.36 20.15
C GLY A 1079 -40.32 -11.62 21.42
N HIS A 1080 -40.29 -12.35 22.53
CA HIS A 1080 -40.63 -11.89 23.86
C HIS A 1080 -39.50 -12.25 24.82
N PHE A 1081 -39.04 -11.29 25.61
CA PHE A 1081 -37.97 -11.45 26.58
C PHE A 1081 -38.46 -11.14 27.99
N VAL A 1082 -38.10 -12.00 28.94
CA VAL A 1082 -38.32 -11.79 30.38
C VAL A 1082 -36.96 -11.83 31.08
N GLU A 1083 -36.53 -10.68 31.61
CA GLU A 1083 -35.28 -10.58 32.38
C GLU A 1083 -35.38 -11.40 33.67
N HIS A 1084 -34.30 -12.08 34.02
CA HIS A 1084 -34.15 -12.77 35.30
C HIS A 1084 -32.92 -12.22 36.03
N ASP A 1085 -32.94 -12.30 37.36
CA ASP A 1085 -31.78 -12.03 38.20
C ASP A 1085 -31.78 -13.01 39.38
N LEU A 1086 -30.69 -13.06 40.13
CA LEU A 1086 -30.61 -13.92 41.31
C LEU A 1086 -31.62 -13.47 42.38
N ASP A 1087 -32.21 -14.44 43.07
CA ASP A 1087 -33.02 -14.21 44.26
C ASP A 1087 -32.19 -13.65 45.44
N GLU A 1088 -32.85 -13.36 46.57
CA GLU A 1088 -32.19 -12.84 47.76
C GLU A 1088 -31.11 -13.78 48.34
N THR A 1089 -31.15 -15.08 48.01
CA THR A 1089 -30.16 -16.07 48.45
C THR A 1089 -28.94 -16.12 47.54
N GLY A 1090 -29.07 -15.61 46.30
CA GLY A 1090 -28.00 -15.61 45.31
C GLY A 1090 -27.82 -16.96 44.60
N GLU A 1091 -28.80 -17.85 44.65
CA GLU A 1091 -28.70 -19.24 44.14
C GLU A 1091 -29.62 -19.54 42.96
N THR A 1092 -30.80 -18.93 42.90
CA THR A 1092 -31.82 -19.23 41.87
C THR A 1092 -32.14 -18.00 41.03
N LEU A 1093 -32.38 -18.17 39.74
CA LEU A 1093 -32.88 -17.10 38.86
C LEU A 1093 -34.39 -16.93 39.00
N ILE A 1094 -34.84 -15.70 39.23
CA ILE A 1094 -36.25 -15.31 39.27
C ILE A 1094 -36.54 -14.19 38.26
N PRO A 1095 -37.76 -14.11 37.70
CA PRO A 1095 -38.14 -13.00 36.82
C PRO A 1095 -38.05 -11.66 37.55
N VAL A 1096 -37.51 -10.64 36.88
CA VAL A 1096 -37.43 -9.27 37.40
C VAL A 1096 -38.01 -8.27 36.39
N GLU A 1097 -38.63 -7.22 36.90
CA GLU A 1097 -39.11 -6.09 36.10
C GLU A 1097 -38.37 -4.82 36.54
N ARG A 1098 -37.45 -4.36 35.69
CA ARG A 1098 -36.64 -3.15 35.92
C ARG A 1098 -36.36 -2.41 34.61
N GLU A 1099 -36.02 -1.13 34.71
CA GLU A 1099 -35.58 -0.35 33.55
C GLU A 1099 -34.27 -0.92 32.96
N PRO A 1100 -34.16 -1.02 31.61
CA PRO A 1100 -32.96 -1.51 30.94
C PRO A 1100 -31.68 -0.81 31.40
N GLY A 1101 -30.62 -1.60 31.54
CA GLY A 1101 -29.29 -1.12 31.92
C GLY A 1101 -29.09 -0.83 33.41
N LEU A 1102 -30.04 -1.20 34.27
CA LEU A 1102 -29.88 -1.20 35.73
C LEU A 1102 -29.42 -2.57 36.29
N ASN A 1103 -28.86 -3.44 35.45
CA ASN A 1103 -28.26 -4.70 35.85
C ASN A 1103 -27.12 -4.50 36.87
N SER A 1104 -27.12 -5.29 37.94
CA SER A 1104 -26.14 -5.23 39.03
C SER A 1104 -24.82 -5.93 38.67
N SER A 1105 -24.86 -6.96 37.82
CA SER A 1105 -23.72 -7.76 37.37
C SER A 1105 -23.31 -7.45 35.92
N ASN A 1106 -22.15 -7.94 35.50
CA ASN A 1106 -21.66 -7.81 34.12
C ASN A 1106 -22.38 -8.76 33.13
N LEU A 1107 -23.52 -9.35 33.52
CA LEU A 1107 -24.35 -10.20 32.68
C LEU A 1107 -25.81 -9.73 32.76
N VAL A 1108 -26.51 -9.85 31.64
CA VAL A 1108 -27.97 -9.80 31.59
C VAL A 1108 -28.44 -11.21 31.21
N VAL A 1109 -29.31 -11.79 32.03
CA VAL A 1109 -29.85 -13.13 31.82
C VAL A 1109 -31.37 -13.08 31.73
N GLY A 1110 -31.97 -14.00 30.97
CA GLY A 1110 -33.42 -14.15 30.95
C GLY A 1110 -33.90 -15.23 30.01
N LEU A 1111 -35.21 -15.29 29.82
CA LEU A 1111 -35.86 -16.20 28.89
C LEU A 1111 -36.26 -15.43 27.63
N LEU A 1112 -35.80 -15.91 26.47
CA LEU A 1112 -36.16 -15.35 25.16
C LEU A 1112 -36.98 -16.38 24.38
N THR A 1113 -38.18 -15.98 23.97
CA THR A 1113 -39.07 -16.77 23.11
C THR A 1113 -39.20 -16.09 21.76
N THR A 1114 -38.82 -16.75 20.67
CA THR A 1114 -38.90 -16.18 19.30
C THR A 1114 -39.85 -17.01 18.45
N TYR A 1115 -40.71 -16.34 17.69
CA TYR A 1115 -41.75 -16.98 16.89
C TYR A 1115 -41.31 -17.07 15.42
N THR A 1116 -41.47 -18.25 14.81
CA THR A 1116 -41.12 -18.48 13.41
C THR A 1116 -42.26 -19.16 12.67
N ALA A 1117 -42.21 -19.17 11.33
CA ALA A 1117 -43.20 -19.91 10.54
C ALA A 1117 -43.16 -21.43 10.80
N ALA A 1118 -41.97 -21.97 11.12
CA ALA A 1118 -41.79 -23.39 11.43
C ALA A 1118 -42.23 -23.75 12.87
N TYR A 1119 -42.08 -22.80 13.81
CA TYR A 1119 -42.46 -22.94 15.22
C TYR A 1119 -43.35 -21.77 15.65
N PRO A 1120 -44.65 -21.78 15.29
CA PRO A 1120 -45.60 -20.72 15.65
C PRO A 1120 -45.86 -20.61 17.15
N GLU A 1121 -45.68 -21.70 17.90
CA GLU A 1121 -45.76 -21.75 19.36
C GLU A 1121 -44.63 -21.00 20.07
N GLY A 1122 -43.54 -20.71 19.35
CA GLY A 1122 -42.37 -20.00 19.86
C GLY A 1122 -41.28 -20.93 20.38
N MET A 1123 -40.02 -20.58 20.11
CA MET A 1123 -38.84 -21.29 20.59
C MET A 1123 -38.24 -20.55 21.79
N THR A 1124 -38.30 -21.16 22.98
CA THR A 1124 -37.78 -20.60 24.22
C THR A 1124 -36.36 -21.09 24.51
N ARG A 1125 -35.49 -20.18 24.96
CA ARG A 1125 -34.15 -20.49 25.46
C ARG A 1125 -33.75 -19.55 26.59
N VAL A 1126 -32.79 -19.98 27.40
CA VAL A 1126 -32.11 -19.11 28.36
C VAL A 1126 -31.05 -18.31 27.59
N ILE A 1127 -31.08 -16.99 27.68
CA ILE A 1127 -30.10 -16.12 27.02
C ILE A 1127 -29.20 -15.46 28.06
N LEU A 1128 -27.89 -15.44 27.78
CA LEU A 1128 -26.86 -14.75 28.54
C LEU A 1128 -26.21 -13.69 27.65
N LEU A 1129 -26.21 -12.45 28.11
CA LEU A 1129 -25.67 -11.30 27.38
C LEU A 1129 -24.62 -10.60 28.24
N SER A 1130 -23.36 -10.59 27.81
CA SER A 1130 -22.29 -9.91 28.54
C SER A 1130 -22.37 -8.39 28.43
N ASP A 1131 -22.29 -7.68 29.55
CA ASP A 1131 -22.22 -6.22 29.64
C ASP A 1131 -20.74 -5.76 29.67
N PRO A 1132 -20.20 -5.21 28.56
CA PRO A 1132 -18.80 -4.80 28.48
C PRO A 1132 -18.51 -3.49 29.21
N THR A 1133 -19.52 -2.79 29.71
CA THR A 1133 -19.37 -1.42 30.24
C THR A 1133 -18.68 -1.37 31.61
N ARG A 1134 -18.52 -2.51 32.27
CA ARG A 1134 -17.80 -2.68 33.54
C ARG A 1134 -16.79 -3.81 33.41
N GLY A 1135 -15.53 -3.52 33.74
CA GLY A 1135 -14.45 -4.54 33.70
C GLY A 1135 -14.29 -5.25 32.35
N LEU A 1136 -14.75 -4.67 31.24
CA LEU A 1136 -14.84 -5.33 29.93
C LEU A 1136 -15.57 -6.67 29.99
N GLY A 1137 -16.65 -6.75 30.79
CA GLY A 1137 -17.42 -7.98 30.95
C GLY A 1137 -16.66 -9.09 31.67
N ASN A 1138 -15.68 -8.75 32.52
CA ASN A 1138 -14.98 -9.76 33.30
C ASN A 1138 -15.92 -10.53 34.23
N LEU A 1139 -15.56 -11.77 34.48
CA LEU A 1139 -16.32 -12.68 35.33
C LEU A 1139 -15.68 -12.73 36.72
N ALA A 1140 -16.47 -12.39 37.74
CA ALA A 1140 -16.16 -12.63 39.14
C ALA A 1140 -17.21 -13.60 39.73
N GLU A 1141 -17.19 -13.78 41.05
CA GLU A 1141 -18.18 -14.61 41.76
C GLU A 1141 -19.64 -14.30 41.36
N PRO A 1142 -20.13 -13.05 41.36
CA PRO A 1142 -21.54 -12.77 41.06
C PRO A 1142 -21.95 -13.21 39.65
N GLU A 1143 -21.10 -12.96 38.65
CA GLU A 1143 -21.34 -13.39 37.28
C GLU A 1143 -21.30 -14.92 37.15
N CYS A 1144 -20.36 -15.58 37.84
CA CYS A 1144 -20.27 -17.05 37.86
C CYS A 1144 -21.53 -17.68 38.46
N ARG A 1145 -22.09 -17.10 39.54
CA ARG A 1145 -23.36 -17.55 40.13
C ARG A 1145 -24.51 -17.43 39.14
N ILE A 1146 -24.60 -16.32 38.40
CA ILE A 1146 -25.61 -16.13 37.34
C ILE A 1146 -25.49 -17.21 36.26
N VAL A 1147 -24.29 -17.48 35.75
CA VAL A 1147 -24.07 -18.52 34.74
C VAL A 1147 -24.48 -19.90 35.28
N ASN A 1148 -24.10 -20.24 36.50
CA ASN A 1148 -24.46 -21.51 37.11
C ASN A 1148 -25.97 -21.67 37.30
N ALA A 1149 -26.65 -20.62 37.77
CA ALA A 1149 -28.10 -20.62 37.94
C ALA A 1149 -28.84 -20.64 36.58
N ALA A 1150 -28.29 -20.00 35.55
CA ALA A 1150 -28.81 -20.07 34.18
C ALA A 1150 -28.75 -21.50 33.61
N LEU A 1151 -27.64 -22.21 33.83
CA LEU A 1151 -27.48 -23.61 33.42
C LEU A 1151 -28.45 -24.53 34.16
N ALA A 1152 -28.67 -24.30 35.46
CA ALA A 1152 -29.65 -25.04 36.25
C ALA A 1152 -31.09 -24.81 35.71
N LEU A 1153 -31.47 -23.54 35.48
CA LEU A 1153 -32.77 -23.19 34.91
C LEU A 1153 -32.99 -23.81 33.52
N ALA A 1154 -31.97 -23.77 32.66
CA ALA A 1154 -32.02 -24.38 31.33
C ALA A 1154 -32.19 -25.91 31.40
N ALA A 1155 -31.51 -26.57 32.34
CA ALA A 1155 -31.62 -28.01 32.56
C ALA A 1155 -33.02 -28.39 33.06
N ASP A 1156 -33.57 -27.65 34.01
CA ASP A 1156 -34.91 -27.88 34.56
C ASP A 1156 -36.01 -27.70 33.50
N MET A 1157 -35.84 -26.74 32.60
CA MET A 1157 -36.78 -26.45 31.51
C MET A 1157 -36.56 -27.34 30.27
N GLY A 1158 -35.40 -28.00 30.15
CA GLY A 1158 -35.03 -28.77 28.97
C GLY A 1158 -34.83 -27.90 27.71
N VAL A 1159 -34.32 -26.67 27.87
CA VAL A 1159 -34.09 -25.70 26.79
C VAL A 1159 -32.61 -25.38 26.61
N PRO A 1160 -32.16 -24.94 25.42
CA PRO A 1160 -30.76 -24.56 25.22
C PRO A 1160 -30.41 -23.24 25.92
N VAL A 1161 -29.10 -23.00 26.09
CA VAL A 1161 -28.54 -21.72 26.52
C VAL A 1161 -27.90 -21.02 25.33
N GLU A 1162 -28.29 -19.78 25.04
CA GLU A 1162 -27.62 -18.91 24.08
C GLU A 1162 -26.77 -17.88 24.82
N TRP A 1163 -25.46 -17.83 24.55
CA TRP A 1163 -24.55 -16.90 25.22
C TRP A 1163 -23.85 -15.99 24.22
N PHE A 1164 -24.18 -14.70 24.26
CA PHE A 1164 -23.45 -13.63 23.56
C PHE A 1164 -22.28 -13.17 24.43
N ALA A 1165 -21.11 -13.75 24.15
CA ALA A 1165 -19.97 -13.67 25.05
C ALA A 1165 -19.05 -12.51 24.68
N VAL A 1166 -19.01 -11.48 25.53
CA VAL A 1166 -18.05 -10.38 25.46
C VAL A 1166 -17.38 -10.24 26.81
N SER A 1167 -16.15 -10.72 26.96
CA SER A 1167 -15.46 -10.75 28.24
C SER A 1167 -13.95 -10.58 28.08
N SER A 1168 -13.31 -9.92 29.04
CA SER A 1168 -11.86 -9.93 29.24
C SER A 1168 -11.38 -11.14 30.06
N GLY A 1169 -12.27 -12.11 30.33
CA GLY A 1169 -11.98 -13.30 31.12
C GLY A 1169 -12.23 -13.08 32.61
N ALA A 1170 -11.43 -13.73 33.44
CA ALA A 1170 -11.55 -13.64 34.89
C ALA A 1170 -11.17 -12.26 35.44
N LEU A 1171 -11.86 -11.79 36.48
CA LEU A 1171 -11.35 -10.67 37.27
C LEU A 1171 -10.08 -11.08 38.03
N ILE A 1172 -8.94 -10.52 37.64
CA ILE A 1172 -7.69 -10.61 38.40
C ILE A 1172 -7.63 -9.44 39.38
N SER A 1173 -7.67 -9.74 40.68
CA SER A 1173 -7.56 -8.72 41.74
C SER A 1173 -6.62 -9.20 42.83
N MET A 1174 -5.77 -8.29 43.32
CA MET A 1174 -4.88 -8.56 44.46
C MET A 1174 -5.64 -8.65 45.78
N GLU A 1175 -6.87 -8.13 45.83
CA GLU A 1175 -7.72 -8.16 47.03
C GLU A 1175 -8.44 -9.51 47.19
N SER A 1176 -8.95 -10.09 46.10
CA SER A 1176 -9.64 -11.38 46.10
C SER A 1176 -8.72 -12.59 45.92
N GLY A 1177 -7.43 -12.37 45.61
CA GLY A 1177 -6.47 -13.45 45.38
C GLY A 1177 -6.91 -14.45 44.31
N THR A 1178 -7.00 -15.73 44.68
CA THR A 1178 -7.37 -16.83 43.76
C THR A 1178 -8.86 -17.21 43.81
N GLU A 1179 -9.68 -16.58 44.65
CA GLU A 1179 -11.09 -16.96 44.85
C GLU A 1179 -11.92 -16.87 43.55
N ASN A 1180 -11.65 -15.86 42.71
CA ASN A 1180 -12.31 -15.76 41.39
C ASN A 1180 -11.95 -16.95 40.47
N MET A 1181 -10.76 -17.55 40.61
CA MET A 1181 -10.38 -18.75 39.85
C MET A 1181 -11.18 -19.96 40.28
N ASP A 1182 -11.46 -20.10 41.57
CA ASP A 1182 -12.26 -21.21 42.11
C ASP A 1182 -13.70 -21.17 41.56
N TRP A 1183 -14.30 -19.98 41.50
CA TRP A 1183 -15.63 -19.78 40.91
C TRP A 1183 -15.66 -20.05 39.41
N ILE A 1184 -14.60 -19.71 38.68
CA ILE A 1184 -14.49 -20.03 37.25
C ILE A 1184 -14.32 -21.53 37.04
N ALA A 1185 -13.51 -22.20 37.86
CA ALA A 1185 -13.34 -23.64 37.81
C ALA A 1185 -14.66 -24.37 38.11
N LEU A 1186 -15.43 -23.88 39.10
CA LEU A 1186 -16.77 -24.38 39.40
C LEU A 1186 -17.71 -24.20 38.21
N THR A 1187 -17.72 -23.02 37.60
CA THR A 1187 -18.58 -22.72 36.44
C THR A 1187 -18.23 -23.57 35.23
N LEU A 1188 -16.93 -23.75 34.95
CA LEU A 1188 -16.45 -24.66 33.91
C LEU A 1188 -16.93 -26.10 34.17
N ARG A 1189 -16.84 -26.57 35.41
CA ARG A 1189 -17.36 -27.88 35.79
C ARG A 1189 -18.86 -27.99 35.53
N ARG A 1190 -19.66 -26.96 35.87
CA ARG A 1190 -21.11 -26.95 35.60
C ARG A 1190 -21.44 -26.95 34.11
N ILE A 1191 -20.68 -26.23 33.29
CA ILE A 1191 -20.81 -26.28 31.83
C ILE A 1191 -20.56 -27.70 31.30
N ILE A 1192 -19.51 -28.37 31.80
CA ILE A 1192 -19.21 -29.76 31.44
C ILE A 1192 -20.35 -30.70 31.87
N GLU A 1193 -20.82 -30.59 33.11
CA GLU A 1193 -21.93 -31.41 33.63
C GLU A 1193 -23.22 -31.20 32.83
N PHE A 1194 -23.58 -29.95 32.51
CA PHE A 1194 -24.76 -29.61 31.70
C PHE A 1194 -24.69 -30.20 30.29
N THR A 1195 -23.56 -30.02 29.61
CA THR A 1195 -23.38 -30.50 28.23
C THR A 1195 -23.26 -32.03 28.15
N GLN A 1196 -22.58 -32.67 29.10
CA GLN A 1196 -22.56 -34.14 29.22
C GLN A 1196 -23.94 -34.72 29.54
N GLY A 1197 -24.78 -33.96 30.23
CA GLY A 1197 -26.19 -34.27 30.47
C GLY A 1197 -27.10 -34.15 29.24
N GLY A 1198 -26.55 -33.75 28.07
CA GLY A 1198 -27.30 -33.55 26.82
C GLY A 1198 -27.83 -32.13 26.62
N GLY A 1199 -27.51 -31.19 27.52
CA GLY A 1199 -27.81 -29.77 27.34
C GLY A 1199 -26.98 -29.12 26.23
N GLU A 1200 -27.54 -28.13 25.55
CA GLU A 1200 -26.90 -27.42 24.45
C GLU A 1200 -26.56 -25.97 24.86
N ILE A 1201 -25.34 -25.54 24.58
CA ILE A 1201 -24.90 -24.14 24.77
C ILE A 1201 -24.42 -23.59 23.43
N ASN A 1202 -25.09 -22.56 22.94
CA ASN A 1202 -24.78 -21.84 21.71
C ASN A 1202 -23.99 -20.58 22.07
N ILE A 1203 -22.69 -20.57 21.81
CA ILE A 1203 -21.83 -19.41 22.03
C ILE A 1203 -21.81 -18.56 20.76
N VAL A 1204 -22.27 -17.31 20.88
CA VAL A 1204 -22.28 -16.32 19.82
C VAL A 1204 -21.13 -15.34 20.09
N VAL A 1205 -20.16 -15.30 19.17
CA VAL A 1205 -18.94 -14.48 19.23
C VAL A 1205 -19.03 -13.30 18.27
#